data_AF-A0A9E4EL99-F1
#
_entry.id   AF-A0A9E4EL99-F1
#
_cell.length_a   1.000
_cell.length_b   1.000
_cell.length_c   1.000
_cell.angle_alpha   90.00
_cell.angle_beta   90.00
_cell.angle_gamma   90.00
#
_symmetry.space_group_name_H-M   'P 1'
#
loop_
_entity.id
_entity.type
_entity.pdbx_description
1 polymer ?
#
loop_
_entity_poly.entity_id
_entity_poly.type
_entity_poly.pdbx_seq_one_letter_code
_entity_poly.pdbx_strand_id
1 'polypeptide(L)'
;MKKRVRFFAIQLIPIYLVLIAGGAKAEQPFITLMTRSDSLILAADVRIEMNDARHAIDLLQEAVRLDPELAEGYARLGTAYLESRERKKQWKKARQAFEKALTLNPDLAEAHDGLGQVALYQKEDTHGARAHFEKAIALAPESQKILYHLSLVRLLQEDRSLKRAAERALERDSTDTAASKIMAEHYKKKDEWDRVINLYERCVRQAPEDLDVAYQLGVIYAMNERFAELRDLLVYLDDAAETRRFLPLIAQVFLYEGDGERAVRIFRNYIALLDAAEAALYRDISLLASIPELESYARVTSAIEREAFLRRFWIRHDLSRVSGGFLRQAEHYRRVWHARTHFSKAMYPWDRRGEVYIRYGEPDYRSTSNRLNADMPAKAQRIKERMAVDLYGPDAVGEFFTGPVYPVRSNRAFSLKAPDPQDLGLTSDEIQLIFLLEDAQDAERTELSERVQAADAGEGDQVNRIVDQEQTLAALGDVNTGDLSFSPSRVREERFVEQAMGLFMPVTNREDASIVPWESWVYTMVAEGLEVTFTDEYFQGNFEFAPVPTHVPNELKERYVAVRDLTDFLYHSPELVLNKMAGRIPDFHDFARGAQPLDFWYRTASFKGKDGRTRLEIYSGIPPDSLLKKQEGTWVVRNAALTDPEVDQTYRDERKFFLDETFLQASVDTSRGWQNLVLDMTAIEAPPGTYELGLRVRETETRRFQIYRQQIILEDYSTADLNLSDIELAWSISDEPLSEDVFIKQGLSIMPMSVWAFPEKHPAFLYFEIYHLSRDEFGQTHYRVTYDIQSKDQKSRGARVLAGLGRLLGKEERQQGVSVTYDQTGNTTDGLSYVELNLDGAGKGDHEVQVTVEDLVSGVQVTKKTTFGIR
;
A
#
# COMPACT_ATOMS: atom_id res chain seq x y z
N MET A 1 20.44 20.40 -26.10
CA MET A 1 20.05 21.34 -25.03
C MET A 1 20.64 22.77 -25.05
N LYS A 2 21.72 23.12 -25.77
CA LYS A 2 22.28 24.51 -25.71
C LYS A 2 21.60 25.60 -26.58
N LYS A 3 20.52 25.28 -27.33
CA LYS A 3 19.87 26.23 -28.26
C LYS A 3 18.47 26.73 -27.84
N ARG A 4 17.74 26.05 -26.95
CA ARG A 4 16.40 26.51 -26.49
C ARG A 4 16.42 27.36 -25.21
N VAL A 5 17.43 27.20 -24.33
CA VAL A 5 17.65 28.12 -23.20
C VAL A 5 18.02 29.53 -23.68
N ARG A 6 18.62 29.67 -24.87
CA ARG A 6 18.89 30.97 -25.48
C ARG A 6 17.64 31.69 -25.99
N PHE A 7 16.53 31.01 -26.26
CA PHE A 7 15.33 31.68 -26.77
C PHE A 7 14.48 32.30 -25.64
N PHE A 8 14.43 31.65 -24.47
CA PHE A 8 13.80 32.23 -23.27
C PHE A 8 14.69 33.24 -22.53
N ALA A 9 16.02 33.06 -22.56
CA ALA A 9 16.94 34.03 -21.98
C ALA A 9 16.99 35.38 -22.73
N ILE A 10 16.52 35.45 -23.99
CA ILE A 10 16.51 36.71 -24.77
C ILE A 10 15.29 37.59 -24.47
N GLN A 11 14.19 37.02 -23.94
CA GLN A 11 13.00 37.78 -23.53
C GLN A 11 13.11 38.34 -22.10
N LEU A 12 14.02 37.84 -21.27
CA LEU A 12 14.24 38.30 -19.89
C LEU A 12 15.31 39.40 -19.74
N ILE A 13 16.02 39.77 -20.81
CA ILE A 13 17.05 40.82 -20.79
C ILE A 13 16.52 42.25 -20.60
N PRO A 14 15.26 42.63 -20.94
CA PRO A 14 14.77 43.97 -20.61
C PRO A 14 14.53 44.17 -19.10
N ILE A 15 14.32 43.07 -18.34
CA ILE A 15 13.95 43.14 -16.92
C ILE A 15 15.17 43.44 -16.03
N TYR A 16 16.38 43.11 -16.48
CA TYR A 16 17.60 43.34 -15.69
C TYR A 16 18.25 44.73 -15.89
N LEU A 17 17.85 45.48 -16.93
CA LEU A 17 18.47 46.79 -17.27
C LEU A 17 17.70 48.03 -16.77
N VAL A 18 16.48 47.88 -16.23
CA VAL A 18 15.69 49.01 -15.73
C VAL A 18 16.01 49.38 -14.28
N LEU A 19 16.75 48.54 -13.54
CA LEU A 19 17.18 48.85 -12.16
C LEU A 19 18.57 49.50 -12.05
N ILE A 20 19.34 49.63 -13.14
CA ILE A 20 20.69 50.24 -13.12
C ILE A 20 20.95 51.02 -14.41
N ALA A 21 20.44 52.25 -14.53
CA ALA A 21 21.11 53.34 -15.26
C ALA A 21 20.25 54.61 -15.23
N GLY A 22 20.67 55.58 -14.42
CA GLY A 22 20.26 56.96 -14.61
C GLY A 22 20.86 57.52 -15.91
N GLY A 23 20.03 58.25 -16.65
CA GLY A 23 20.44 59.32 -17.57
C GLY A 23 21.15 58.91 -18.86
N ALA A 24 20.40 58.79 -19.95
CA ALA A 24 20.76 59.39 -21.25
C ALA A 24 19.59 59.24 -22.24
N LYS A 25 19.31 60.31 -23.00
CA LYS A 25 18.38 60.33 -24.13
C LYS A 25 18.89 59.39 -25.23
N ALA A 26 18.08 58.43 -25.64
CA ALA A 26 18.20 57.74 -26.92
C ALA A 26 16.79 57.46 -27.46
N GLU A 27 16.60 57.74 -28.76
CA GLU A 27 15.34 57.69 -29.48
C GLU A 27 14.83 56.24 -29.66
N GLN A 28 13.51 56.11 -29.72
CA GLN A 28 12.68 54.88 -29.68
C GLN A 28 13.12 53.70 -30.57
N PRO A 29 12.83 52.45 -30.14
CA PRO A 29 11.63 51.81 -30.67
C PRO A 29 10.78 51.10 -29.60
N PHE A 30 9.45 51.22 -29.68
CA PHE A 30 8.40 50.35 -29.14
C PHE A 30 8.84 49.34 -28.04
N ILE A 31 9.11 49.83 -26.83
CA ILE A 31 8.96 49.04 -25.63
C ILE A 31 7.58 49.43 -25.08
N THR A 32 6.58 48.59 -25.30
CA THR A 32 5.33 48.71 -24.56
C THR A 32 5.71 48.57 -23.09
N LEU A 33 5.62 49.66 -22.31
CA LEU A 33 5.78 49.58 -20.87
C LEU A 33 4.72 48.60 -20.37
N MET A 34 5.13 47.39 -19.96
CA MET A 34 4.22 46.48 -19.26
C MET A 34 3.70 47.22 -18.04
N THR A 35 2.39 47.31 -17.92
CA THR A 35 1.77 47.92 -16.76
C THR A 35 1.98 47.01 -15.54
N ARG A 36 1.74 47.56 -14.35
CA ARG A 36 1.84 46.76 -13.11
C ARG A 36 0.84 45.60 -13.11
N SER A 37 -0.35 45.78 -13.70
CA SER A 37 -1.36 44.74 -13.90
C SER A 37 -0.87 43.65 -14.87
N ASP A 38 -0.25 44.01 -16.00
CA ASP A 38 0.31 43.02 -16.94
C ASP A 38 1.41 42.17 -16.31
N SER A 39 2.25 42.79 -15.49
CA SER A 39 3.33 42.10 -14.77
C SER A 39 2.78 41.11 -13.73
N LEU A 40 1.65 41.44 -13.09
CA LEU A 40 0.97 40.56 -12.14
C LEU A 40 0.28 39.39 -12.82
N ILE A 41 -0.31 39.60 -14.01
CA ILE A 41 -0.86 38.51 -14.84
C ILE A 41 0.25 37.54 -15.22
N LEU A 42 1.38 38.03 -15.73
CA LEU A 42 2.50 37.16 -16.09
C LEU A 42 3.05 36.38 -14.89
N ALA A 43 3.13 37.02 -13.72
CA ALA A 43 3.53 36.35 -12.48
C ALA A 43 2.51 35.28 -12.05
N ALA A 44 1.21 35.55 -12.24
CA ALA A 44 0.15 34.61 -11.94
C ALA A 44 0.14 33.42 -12.91
N ASP A 45 0.42 33.64 -14.20
CA ASP A 45 0.55 32.57 -15.19
C ASP A 45 1.70 31.62 -14.82
N VAL A 46 2.84 32.16 -14.38
CA VAL A 46 3.94 31.33 -13.83
C VAL A 46 3.49 30.53 -12.61
N ARG A 47 2.67 31.11 -11.72
CA ARG A 47 2.12 30.42 -10.54
C ARG A 47 1.12 29.33 -10.92
N ILE A 48 0.29 29.57 -11.93
CA ILE A 48 -0.64 28.59 -12.51
C ILE A 48 0.14 27.39 -13.08
N GLU A 49 1.21 27.64 -13.84
CA GLU A 49 2.10 26.60 -14.38
C GLU A 49 2.82 25.82 -13.25
N MET A 50 3.06 26.46 -12.11
CA MET A 50 3.57 25.82 -10.88
C MET A 50 2.49 25.09 -10.06
N ASN A 51 1.25 25.05 -10.54
CA ASN A 51 0.06 24.51 -9.87
C ASN A 51 -0.23 25.19 -8.51
N ASP A 52 0.09 26.48 -8.40
CA ASP A 52 -0.10 27.33 -7.23
C ASP A 52 -1.27 28.31 -7.46
N ALA A 53 -2.46 27.75 -7.64
CA ALA A 53 -3.67 28.51 -7.99
C ALA A 53 -4.06 29.55 -6.93
N ARG A 54 -3.69 29.36 -5.66
CA ARG A 54 -4.01 30.29 -4.57
C ARG A 54 -3.26 31.62 -4.75
N HIS A 55 -1.93 31.56 -4.89
CA HIS A 55 -1.15 32.78 -5.12
C HIS A 55 -1.44 33.38 -6.49
N ALA A 56 -1.77 32.56 -7.50
CA ALA A 56 -2.25 33.06 -8.77
C ALA A 56 -3.55 33.88 -8.63
N ILE A 57 -4.53 33.38 -7.86
CA ILE A 57 -5.77 34.11 -7.56
C ILE A 57 -5.45 35.44 -6.88
N ASP A 58 -4.59 35.48 -5.87
CA ASP A 58 -4.24 36.72 -5.17
C ASP A 58 -3.60 37.76 -6.09
N LEU A 59 -2.65 37.32 -6.93
CA LEU A 59 -2.00 38.17 -7.93
C LEU A 59 -3.00 38.70 -8.97
N LEU A 60 -3.93 37.86 -9.42
CA LEU A 60 -4.93 38.20 -10.42
C LEU A 60 -6.03 39.11 -9.86
N GLN A 61 -6.42 38.92 -8.59
CA GLN A 61 -7.32 39.83 -7.88
C GLN A 61 -6.70 41.22 -7.76
N GLU A 62 -5.41 41.31 -7.46
CA GLU A 62 -4.70 42.59 -7.43
C GLU A 62 -4.57 43.19 -8.84
N ALA A 63 -4.33 42.37 -9.87
CA ALA A 63 -4.24 42.82 -11.26
C ALA A 63 -5.57 43.46 -11.72
N VAL A 64 -6.71 42.81 -11.51
CA VAL A 64 -8.03 43.35 -11.88
C VAL A 64 -8.50 44.49 -10.95
N ARG A 65 -7.91 44.63 -9.76
CA ARG A 65 -8.14 45.79 -8.89
C ARG A 65 -7.39 47.02 -9.40
N LEU A 66 -6.17 46.83 -9.91
CA LEU A 66 -5.35 47.88 -10.49
C LEU A 66 -5.86 48.31 -11.87
N ASP A 67 -6.41 47.38 -12.65
CA ASP A 67 -7.07 47.65 -13.93
C ASP A 67 -8.41 46.90 -14.05
N PRO A 68 -9.53 47.53 -13.66
CA PRO A 68 -10.86 46.92 -13.71
C PRO A 68 -11.44 46.70 -15.12
N GLU A 69 -10.79 47.22 -16.18
CA GLU A 69 -11.23 47.05 -17.57
C GLU A 69 -10.41 45.97 -18.30
N LEU A 70 -9.50 45.29 -17.58
CA LEU A 70 -8.61 44.26 -18.12
C LEU A 70 -9.32 42.91 -18.30
N ALA A 71 -9.93 42.73 -19.48
CA ALA A 71 -10.66 41.50 -19.81
C ALA A 71 -9.83 40.21 -19.63
N GLU A 72 -8.55 40.24 -20.04
CA GLU A 72 -7.64 39.09 -19.88
C GLU A 72 -7.37 38.77 -18.41
N GLY A 73 -7.25 39.79 -17.55
CA GLY A 73 -7.07 39.61 -16.10
C GLY A 73 -8.25 38.87 -15.46
N TYR A 74 -9.48 39.19 -15.87
CA TYR A 74 -10.67 38.47 -15.42
C TYR A 74 -10.76 37.06 -15.98
N ALA A 75 -10.34 36.82 -17.23
CA ALA A 75 -10.31 35.47 -17.79
C ALA A 75 -9.27 34.59 -17.08
N ARG A 76 -8.06 35.10 -16.85
CA ARG A 76 -7.02 34.41 -16.07
C ARG A 76 -7.47 34.16 -14.64
N LEU A 77 -8.16 35.12 -14.00
CA LEU A 77 -8.74 34.95 -12.68
C LEU A 77 -9.80 33.83 -12.66
N GLY A 78 -10.66 33.78 -13.69
CA GLY A 78 -11.61 32.69 -13.88
C GLY A 78 -10.93 31.33 -14.03
N THR A 79 -9.86 31.26 -14.82
CA THR A 79 -9.03 30.07 -14.99
C THR A 79 -8.39 29.66 -13.68
N ALA A 80 -7.82 30.60 -12.91
CA ALA A 80 -7.23 30.31 -11.60
C ALA A 80 -8.28 29.81 -10.59
N TYR A 81 -9.52 30.31 -10.63
CA TYR A 81 -10.62 29.77 -9.83
C TYR A 81 -11.05 28.37 -10.27
N LEU A 82 -11.04 28.07 -11.57
CA LEU A 82 -11.23 26.71 -12.04
C LEU A 82 -10.06 25.83 -11.59
N GLU A 83 -8.83 26.27 -11.72
CA GLU A 83 -7.64 25.48 -11.38
C GLU A 83 -7.40 25.35 -9.87
N SER A 84 -8.10 26.16 -9.06
CA SER A 84 -8.11 26.07 -7.60
C SER A 84 -8.58 24.71 -7.08
N ARG A 85 -8.01 24.31 -5.94
CA ARG A 85 -8.37 23.10 -5.18
C ARG A 85 -9.85 23.06 -4.80
N GLU A 86 -10.47 24.23 -4.63
CA GLU A 86 -11.89 24.37 -4.32
C GLU A 86 -12.75 24.59 -5.59
N ARG A 87 -12.35 24.06 -6.74
CA ARG A 87 -13.03 24.22 -8.05
C ARG A 87 -14.56 24.14 -7.97
N LYS A 88 -15.09 23.22 -7.15
CA LYS A 88 -16.55 23.04 -6.93
C LYS A 88 -17.23 24.12 -6.08
N LYS A 89 -16.53 24.81 -5.19
CA LYS A 89 -17.06 25.98 -4.46
C LYS A 89 -16.81 27.28 -5.24
N GLN A 90 -15.74 27.30 -6.04
CA GLN A 90 -15.26 28.48 -6.74
C GLN A 90 -15.79 28.60 -8.18
N TRP A 91 -16.46 27.59 -8.77
CA TRP A 91 -17.00 27.70 -10.14
C TRP A 91 -17.99 28.86 -10.30
N LYS A 92 -18.70 29.25 -9.24
CA LYS A 92 -19.56 30.46 -9.25
C LYS A 92 -18.74 31.73 -9.45
N LYS A 93 -17.58 31.83 -8.78
CA LYS A 93 -16.64 32.95 -8.93
C LYS A 93 -15.91 32.88 -10.27
N ALA A 94 -15.54 31.67 -10.72
CA ALA A 94 -14.99 31.47 -12.07
C ALA A 94 -15.97 31.94 -13.13
N ARG A 95 -17.24 31.52 -13.02
CA ARG A 95 -18.33 31.96 -13.90
C ARG A 95 -18.47 33.47 -13.91
N GLN A 96 -18.54 34.11 -12.75
CA GLN A 96 -18.62 35.56 -12.65
C GLN A 96 -17.41 36.26 -13.28
N ALA A 97 -16.21 35.74 -13.08
CA ALA A 97 -14.98 36.29 -13.67
C ALA A 97 -15.00 36.15 -15.20
N PHE A 98 -15.38 35.00 -15.74
CA PHE A 98 -15.50 34.81 -17.20
C PHE A 98 -16.64 35.63 -17.80
N GLU A 99 -17.80 35.73 -17.14
CA GLU A 99 -18.91 36.60 -17.57
C GLU A 99 -18.49 38.07 -17.57
N LYS A 100 -17.71 38.51 -16.57
CA LYS A 100 -17.12 39.86 -16.54
C LYS A 100 -16.10 40.06 -17.66
N ALA A 101 -15.23 39.08 -17.92
CA ALA A 101 -14.29 39.10 -19.03
C ALA A 101 -15.01 39.24 -20.38
N LEU A 102 -16.11 38.50 -20.59
CA LEU A 102 -16.92 38.57 -21.81
C LEU A 102 -17.77 39.84 -21.91
N THR A 103 -18.08 40.49 -20.79
CA THR A 103 -18.72 41.82 -20.79
C THR A 103 -17.74 42.88 -21.29
N LEU A 104 -16.46 42.77 -20.93
CA LEU A 104 -15.39 43.67 -21.34
C LEU A 104 -14.88 43.36 -22.76
N ASN A 105 -14.76 42.07 -23.10
CA ASN A 105 -14.38 41.58 -24.42
C ASN A 105 -15.19 40.33 -24.81
N PRO A 106 -16.27 40.48 -25.60
CA PRO A 106 -17.13 39.37 -26.01
C PRO A 106 -16.46 38.28 -26.86
N ASP A 107 -15.32 38.60 -27.47
CA ASP A 107 -14.60 37.75 -28.42
C ASP A 107 -13.36 37.09 -27.79
N LEU A 108 -13.28 37.07 -26.45
CA LEU A 108 -12.20 36.42 -25.73
C LEU A 108 -12.40 34.89 -25.69
N ALA A 109 -11.61 34.18 -26.49
CA ALA A 109 -11.71 32.72 -26.66
C ALA A 109 -11.55 31.97 -25.33
N GLU A 110 -10.60 32.39 -24.49
CA GLU A 110 -10.31 31.79 -23.18
C GLU A 110 -11.49 31.90 -22.21
N ALA A 111 -12.27 32.98 -22.29
CA ALA A 111 -13.43 33.16 -21.43
C ALA A 111 -14.63 32.30 -21.88
N HIS A 112 -14.81 32.11 -23.20
CA HIS A 112 -15.77 31.12 -23.71
C HIS A 112 -15.34 29.69 -23.36
N ASP A 113 -14.05 29.34 -23.48
CA ASP A 113 -13.52 28.03 -23.04
C ASP A 113 -13.77 27.81 -21.54
N GLY A 114 -13.47 28.82 -20.73
CA GLY A 114 -13.72 28.83 -19.29
C GLY A 114 -15.19 28.61 -18.93
N LEU A 115 -16.12 29.31 -19.60
CA LEU A 115 -17.56 29.09 -19.39
C LEU A 115 -18.04 27.71 -19.85
N GLY A 116 -17.46 27.17 -20.92
CA GLY A 116 -17.72 25.79 -21.36
C GLY A 116 -17.33 24.78 -20.28
N GLN A 117 -16.16 24.96 -19.67
CA GLN A 117 -15.72 24.14 -18.54
C GLN A 117 -16.64 24.31 -17.32
N VAL A 118 -16.99 25.56 -16.96
CA VAL A 118 -17.98 25.86 -15.89
C VAL A 118 -19.32 25.13 -16.14
N ALA A 119 -19.82 25.11 -17.38
CA ALA A 119 -21.07 24.47 -17.73
C ALA A 119 -21.01 22.93 -17.54
N LEU A 120 -19.88 22.30 -17.86
CA LEU A 120 -19.65 20.89 -17.53
C LEU A 120 -19.66 20.65 -16.02
N TYR A 121 -19.12 21.59 -15.23
CA TYR A 121 -19.12 21.48 -13.77
C TYR A 121 -20.49 21.69 -13.12
N GLN A 122 -21.36 22.51 -13.71
CA GLN A 122 -22.57 22.97 -13.03
C GLN A 122 -23.72 21.95 -13.03
N LYS A 123 -23.76 20.95 -13.92
CA LYS A 123 -24.82 19.92 -14.00
C LYS A 123 -24.70 18.94 -15.19
N GLU A 124 -23.48 18.66 -15.69
CA GLU A 124 -23.31 18.01 -17.00
C GLU A 124 -24.15 18.68 -18.10
N ASP A 125 -24.25 20.02 -18.10
CA ASP A 125 -24.87 20.74 -19.22
C ASP A 125 -23.95 20.68 -20.43
N THR A 126 -23.90 19.49 -21.04
CA THR A 126 -23.07 19.19 -22.19
C THR A 126 -23.50 20.03 -23.39
N HIS A 127 -24.76 20.46 -23.47
CA HIS A 127 -25.25 21.32 -24.54
C HIS A 127 -24.76 22.76 -24.38
N GLY A 128 -24.88 23.36 -23.19
CA GLY A 128 -24.33 24.68 -22.89
C GLY A 128 -22.80 24.70 -22.99
N ALA A 129 -22.14 23.66 -22.48
CA ALA A 129 -20.70 23.50 -22.60
C ALA A 129 -20.25 23.46 -24.06
N ARG A 130 -20.91 22.66 -24.90
CA ARG A 130 -20.62 22.57 -26.33
C ARG A 130 -20.78 23.91 -27.03
N ALA A 131 -21.86 24.65 -26.75
CA ALA A 131 -22.10 25.95 -27.38
C ALA A 131 -20.97 26.95 -27.06
N HIS A 132 -20.49 26.96 -25.81
CA HIS A 132 -19.35 27.78 -25.41
C HIS A 132 -18.04 27.33 -26.06
N PHE A 133 -17.76 26.02 -26.09
CA PHE A 133 -16.56 25.50 -26.76
C PHE A 133 -16.57 25.72 -28.28
N GLU A 134 -17.73 25.64 -28.94
CA GLU A 134 -17.89 25.95 -30.37
C GLU A 134 -17.63 27.44 -30.66
N LYS A 135 -18.00 28.33 -29.74
CA LYS A 135 -17.68 29.75 -29.85
C LYS A 135 -16.21 30.02 -29.58
N ALA A 136 -15.62 29.37 -28.57
CA ALA A 136 -14.21 29.48 -28.25
C ALA A 136 -13.30 29.01 -29.40
N ILE A 137 -13.62 27.88 -30.05
CA ILE A 137 -12.82 27.36 -31.17
C ILE A 137 -13.00 28.20 -32.43
N ALA A 138 -14.16 28.83 -32.64
CA ALA A 138 -14.35 29.77 -33.75
C ALA A 138 -13.46 31.02 -33.59
N LEU A 139 -13.22 31.46 -32.36
CA LEU A 139 -12.39 32.61 -32.01
C LEU A 139 -10.89 32.27 -31.99
N ALA A 140 -10.52 31.04 -31.60
CA ALA A 140 -9.15 30.54 -31.60
C ALA A 140 -9.02 29.16 -32.29
N PRO A 141 -9.08 29.10 -33.64
CA PRO A 141 -9.17 27.84 -34.39
C PRO A 141 -7.98 26.89 -34.23
N GLU A 142 -6.81 27.42 -33.86
CA GLU A 142 -5.57 26.66 -33.70
C GLU A 142 -5.35 26.16 -32.25
N SER A 143 -6.27 26.46 -31.33
CA SER A 143 -6.13 26.09 -29.92
C SER A 143 -6.44 24.60 -29.70
N GLN A 144 -5.38 23.81 -29.50
CA GLN A 144 -5.48 22.38 -29.19
C GLN A 144 -6.22 22.11 -27.88
N LYS A 145 -6.07 22.99 -26.88
CA LYS A 145 -6.78 22.89 -25.58
C LYS A 145 -8.30 22.99 -25.76
N ILE A 146 -8.76 23.98 -26.53
CA ILE A 146 -10.19 24.20 -26.78
C ILE A 146 -10.76 23.06 -27.64
N LEU A 147 -10.01 22.60 -28.65
CA LEU A 147 -10.39 21.47 -29.48
C LEU A 147 -10.55 20.18 -28.67
N TYR A 148 -9.66 19.95 -27.69
CA TYR A 148 -9.77 18.84 -26.75
C TYR A 148 -11.04 18.94 -25.90
N HIS A 149 -11.32 20.10 -25.29
CA HIS A 149 -12.54 20.28 -24.49
C HIS A 149 -13.82 20.06 -25.30
N LEU A 150 -13.90 20.63 -26.52
CA LEU A 150 -15.03 20.41 -27.42
C LEU A 150 -15.21 18.92 -27.75
N SER A 151 -14.10 18.21 -27.97
CA SER A 151 -14.13 16.78 -28.31
C SER A 151 -14.58 15.93 -27.12
N LEU A 152 -14.13 16.27 -25.91
CA LEU A 152 -14.59 15.62 -24.67
C LEU A 152 -16.10 15.76 -24.48
N VAL A 153 -16.65 16.96 -24.68
CA VAL A 153 -18.11 17.17 -24.55
C VAL A 153 -18.91 16.40 -25.60
N ARG A 154 -18.44 16.38 -26.83
CA ARG A 154 -19.07 15.62 -27.91
C ARG A 154 -19.02 14.12 -27.64
N LEU A 155 -17.97 13.60 -26.99
CA LEU A 155 -17.91 12.21 -26.54
C LEU A 155 -18.90 11.92 -25.40
N LEU A 156 -19.05 12.84 -24.44
CA LEU A 156 -20.07 12.73 -23.39
C LEU A 156 -21.49 12.69 -24.00
N GLN A 157 -21.71 13.42 -25.09
CA GLN A 157 -22.96 13.39 -25.88
C GLN A 157 -23.08 12.17 -26.81
N GLU A 158 -22.15 11.22 -26.75
CA GLU A 158 -22.08 10.04 -27.63
C GLU A 158 -22.14 10.39 -29.14
N ASP A 159 -21.52 11.51 -29.52
CA ASP A 159 -21.50 11.99 -30.90
C ASP A 159 -20.81 11.00 -31.83
N ARG A 160 -21.62 10.19 -32.52
CA ARG A 160 -21.17 9.19 -33.49
C ARG A 160 -20.38 9.80 -34.63
N SER A 161 -20.59 11.07 -34.96
CA SER A 161 -19.86 11.76 -36.03
C SER A 161 -18.43 12.06 -35.62
N LEU A 162 -18.21 12.52 -34.39
CA LEU A 162 -16.87 12.76 -33.84
C LEU A 162 -16.08 11.46 -33.73
N LYS A 163 -16.71 10.41 -33.19
CA LYS A 163 -16.07 9.08 -33.13
C LYS A 163 -15.64 8.60 -34.50
N ARG A 164 -16.54 8.64 -35.50
CA ARG A 164 -16.21 8.24 -36.89
C ARG A 164 -15.13 9.12 -37.51
N ALA A 165 -15.08 10.40 -37.16
CA ALA A 165 -14.03 11.30 -37.62
C ALA A 165 -12.68 10.91 -37.02
N ALA A 166 -12.63 10.60 -35.72
CA ALA A 166 -11.44 10.11 -35.05
C ALA A 166 -10.99 8.74 -35.59
N GLU A 167 -11.91 7.82 -35.85
CA GLU A 167 -11.61 6.53 -36.50
C GLU A 167 -10.97 6.75 -37.88
N ARG A 168 -11.56 7.60 -38.73
CA ARG A 168 -11.00 7.93 -40.04
C ARG A 168 -9.66 8.67 -39.96
N ALA A 169 -9.46 9.50 -38.94
CA ALA A 169 -8.18 10.15 -38.70
C ALA A 169 -7.11 9.10 -38.38
N LEU A 170 -7.41 8.14 -37.49
CA LEU A 170 -6.52 7.03 -37.17
C LEU A 170 -6.29 6.04 -38.31
N GLU A 171 -7.26 5.88 -39.22
CA GLU A 171 -7.07 5.12 -40.47
C GLU A 171 -6.06 5.79 -41.42
N ARG A 172 -6.01 7.13 -41.42
CA ARG A 172 -5.09 7.91 -42.27
C ARG A 172 -3.72 8.06 -41.63
N ASP A 173 -3.71 8.38 -40.35
CA ASP A 173 -2.54 8.52 -39.51
C ASP A 173 -2.81 7.85 -38.17
N SER A 174 -2.28 6.64 -38.00
CA SER A 174 -2.46 5.84 -36.80
C SER A 174 -1.81 6.41 -35.54
N THR A 175 -1.15 7.57 -35.65
CA THR A 175 -0.42 8.26 -34.57
C THR A 175 -0.99 9.63 -34.25
N ASP A 176 -2.11 10.02 -34.89
CA ASP A 176 -2.82 11.26 -34.60
C ASP A 176 -3.18 11.31 -33.10
N THR A 177 -2.52 12.21 -32.38
CA THR A 177 -2.63 12.31 -30.91
C THR A 177 -4.01 12.79 -30.47
N ALA A 178 -4.64 13.68 -31.24
CA ALA A 178 -5.96 14.20 -30.91
C ALA A 178 -7.02 13.11 -31.11
N ALA A 179 -6.96 12.39 -32.24
CA ALA A 179 -7.84 11.25 -32.50
C ALA A 179 -7.59 10.10 -31.53
N SER A 180 -6.35 9.86 -31.13
CA SER A 180 -6.00 8.84 -30.13
C SER A 180 -6.53 9.19 -28.75
N LYS A 181 -6.42 10.44 -28.29
CA LYS A 181 -7.04 10.92 -27.04
C LYS A 181 -8.57 10.72 -27.08
N ILE A 182 -9.22 11.06 -28.19
CA ILE A 182 -10.67 10.88 -28.38
C ILE A 182 -11.07 9.40 -28.28
N MET A 183 -10.37 8.52 -28.99
CA MET A 183 -10.66 7.08 -28.98
C MET A 183 -10.27 6.42 -27.66
N ALA A 184 -9.20 6.89 -27.01
CA ALA A 184 -8.81 6.45 -25.68
C ALA A 184 -9.89 6.77 -24.64
N GLU A 185 -10.44 7.98 -24.61
CA GLU A 185 -11.56 8.30 -23.70
C GLU A 185 -12.81 7.44 -24.00
N HIS A 186 -13.08 7.13 -25.27
CA HIS A 186 -14.14 6.18 -25.64
C HIS A 186 -13.88 4.77 -25.11
N TYR A 187 -12.65 4.27 -25.21
CA TYR A 187 -12.26 2.94 -24.73
C TYR A 187 -12.14 2.88 -23.20
N LYS A 188 -11.70 3.95 -22.55
CA LYS A 188 -11.71 4.11 -21.08
C LYS A 188 -13.12 4.00 -20.51
N LYS A 189 -14.13 4.64 -21.14
CA LYS A 189 -15.54 4.49 -20.75
C LYS A 189 -16.03 3.03 -20.80
N LYS A 190 -15.35 2.17 -21.58
CA LYS A 190 -15.64 0.74 -21.72
C LYS A 190 -14.65 -0.18 -21.00
N ASP A 191 -13.68 0.40 -20.29
CA ASP A 191 -12.56 -0.31 -19.65
C ASP A 191 -11.79 -1.24 -20.60
N GLU A 192 -11.75 -0.90 -21.88
CA GLU A 192 -10.96 -1.59 -22.90
C GLU A 192 -9.48 -1.12 -22.80
N TRP A 193 -8.86 -1.35 -21.64
CA TRP A 193 -7.54 -0.80 -21.29
C TRP A 193 -6.44 -1.16 -22.28
N ASP A 194 -6.43 -2.38 -22.82
CA ASP A 194 -5.44 -2.78 -23.83
C ASP A 194 -5.51 -1.92 -25.09
N ARG A 195 -6.72 -1.49 -25.50
CA ARG A 195 -6.87 -0.59 -26.65
C ARG A 195 -6.40 0.82 -26.32
N VAL A 196 -6.69 1.29 -25.11
CA VAL A 196 -6.19 2.60 -24.61
C VAL A 196 -4.67 2.61 -24.59
N ILE A 197 -4.06 1.58 -24.00
CA ILE A 197 -2.61 1.42 -23.90
C ILE A 197 -2.00 1.39 -25.30
N ASN A 198 -2.55 0.61 -26.22
CA ASN A 198 -2.00 0.52 -27.58
C ASN A 198 -2.04 1.87 -28.32
N LEU A 199 -3.11 2.66 -28.15
CA LEU A 199 -3.20 4.01 -28.74
C LEU A 199 -2.15 4.95 -28.13
N TYR A 200 -2.04 4.98 -26.80
CA TYR A 200 -1.13 5.88 -26.10
C TYR A 200 0.34 5.50 -26.30
N GLU A 201 0.69 4.21 -26.34
CA GLU A 201 2.05 3.75 -26.68
C GLU A 201 2.50 4.19 -28.07
N ARG A 202 1.58 4.27 -29.04
CA ARG A 202 1.89 4.80 -30.39
C ARG A 202 2.12 6.31 -30.34
N CYS A 203 1.29 7.04 -29.60
CA CYS A 203 1.42 8.48 -29.43
C CYS A 203 2.75 8.86 -28.78
N VAL A 204 3.09 8.23 -27.64
CA VAL A 204 4.32 8.51 -26.90
C VAL A 204 5.57 8.22 -27.73
N ARG A 205 5.55 7.18 -28.58
CA ARG A 205 6.68 6.86 -29.47
C ARG A 205 6.93 7.91 -30.56
N GLN A 206 5.91 8.65 -30.97
CA GLN A 206 6.02 9.67 -32.03
C GLN A 206 6.19 11.09 -31.47
N ALA A 207 5.55 11.38 -30.35
CA ALA A 207 5.60 12.66 -29.65
C ALA A 207 5.98 12.45 -28.18
N PRO A 208 7.24 12.03 -27.89
CA PRO A 208 7.70 11.78 -26.52
C PRO A 208 7.63 13.02 -25.61
N GLU A 209 7.57 14.22 -26.19
CA GLU A 209 7.39 15.48 -25.49
C GLU A 209 5.96 15.74 -24.98
N ASP A 210 4.95 15.01 -25.47
CA ASP A 210 3.59 15.08 -24.93
C ASP A 210 3.50 14.32 -23.59
N LEU A 211 3.98 14.99 -22.54
CA LEU A 211 4.02 14.45 -21.18
C LEU A 211 2.62 14.17 -20.61
N ASP A 212 1.55 14.75 -21.16
CA ASP A 212 0.19 14.44 -20.73
C ASP A 212 -0.19 13.02 -21.12
N VAL A 213 0.03 12.63 -22.37
CA VAL A 213 -0.25 11.26 -22.83
C VAL A 213 0.65 10.26 -22.12
N ALA A 214 1.94 10.60 -21.96
CA ALA A 214 2.88 9.75 -21.25
C ALA A 214 2.49 9.55 -19.78
N TYR A 215 2.06 10.62 -19.09
CA TYR A 215 1.55 10.50 -17.72
C TYR A 215 0.29 9.65 -17.64
N GLN A 216 -0.67 9.86 -18.55
CA GLN A 216 -1.90 9.07 -18.59
C GLN A 216 -1.62 7.59 -18.84
N LEU A 217 -0.71 7.28 -19.75
CA LEU A 217 -0.24 5.92 -19.99
C LEU A 217 0.43 5.33 -18.75
N GLY A 218 1.28 6.09 -18.07
CA GLY A 218 1.93 5.65 -16.84
C GLY A 218 0.95 5.36 -15.69
N VAL A 219 -0.08 6.20 -15.53
CA VAL A 219 -1.18 5.93 -14.58
C VAL A 219 -1.91 4.64 -14.94
N ILE A 220 -2.24 4.43 -16.21
CA ILE A 220 -2.93 3.22 -16.67
C ILE A 220 -2.07 1.98 -16.43
N TYR A 221 -0.76 2.04 -16.70
CA TYR A 221 0.15 0.96 -16.39
C TYR A 221 0.18 0.66 -14.89
N ALA A 222 0.27 1.69 -14.03
CA ALA A 222 0.25 1.51 -12.58
C ALA A 222 -1.07 0.87 -12.09
N MET A 223 -2.22 1.35 -12.59
CA MET A 223 -3.55 0.83 -12.23
C MET A 223 -3.78 -0.62 -12.66
N ASN A 224 -3.18 -1.04 -13.79
CA ASN A 224 -3.27 -2.40 -14.29
C ASN A 224 -2.06 -3.26 -13.87
N GLU A 225 -1.27 -2.78 -12.90
CA GLU A 225 -0.08 -3.45 -12.35
C GLU A 225 0.98 -3.85 -13.39
N ARG A 226 1.04 -3.12 -14.51
CA ARG A 226 2.00 -3.26 -15.62
C ARG A 226 3.28 -2.46 -15.32
N PHE A 227 3.92 -2.79 -14.20
CA PHE A 227 5.05 -2.01 -13.67
C PHE A 227 6.35 -2.14 -14.48
N ALA A 228 6.50 -3.22 -15.27
CA ALA A 228 7.63 -3.37 -16.19
C ALA A 228 7.54 -2.34 -17.32
N GLU A 229 6.37 -2.24 -17.94
CA GLU A 229 6.11 -1.26 -19.01
C GLU A 229 6.12 0.17 -18.47
N LEU A 230 5.66 0.39 -17.23
CA LEU A 230 5.81 1.67 -16.55
C LEU A 230 7.29 2.05 -16.38
N ARG A 231 8.13 1.10 -15.94
CA ARG A 231 9.57 1.32 -15.82
C ARG A 231 10.18 1.71 -17.16
N ASP A 232 9.87 0.95 -18.22
CA ASP A 232 10.40 1.20 -19.56
C ASP A 232 9.95 2.57 -20.09
N LEU A 233 8.69 2.96 -19.86
CA LEU A 233 8.17 4.28 -20.18
C LEU A 233 8.92 5.38 -19.44
N LEU A 234 9.14 5.23 -18.12
CA LEU A 234 9.84 6.24 -17.32
C LEU A 234 11.30 6.38 -17.74
N VAL A 235 11.98 5.27 -18.09
CA VAL A 235 13.34 5.30 -18.64
C VAL A 235 13.36 5.98 -20.02
N TYR A 236 12.35 5.72 -20.86
CA TYR A 236 12.23 6.33 -22.18
C TYR A 236 12.06 7.86 -22.12
N LEU A 237 11.38 8.37 -21.10
CA LEU A 237 11.18 9.80 -20.88
C LEU A 237 12.43 10.51 -20.31
N ASP A 238 13.43 9.75 -19.84
CA ASP A 238 14.70 10.25 -19.30
C ASP A 238 14.46 11.33 -18.21
N ASP A 239 15.20 12.44 -18.21
CA ASP A 239 15.03 13.57 -17.27
C ASP A 239 13.57 14.09 -17.17
N ALA A 240 12.73 13.93 -18.20
CA ALA A 240 11.35 14.43 -18.17
C ALA A 240 10.46 13.66 -17.17
N ALA A 241 10.82 12.41 -16.85
CA ALA A 241 10.16 11.62 -15.82
C ALA A 241 10.45 12.14 -14.40
N GLU A 242 11.48 12.96 -14.19
CA GLU A 242 11.78 13.54 -12.86
C GLU A 242 10.90 14.75 -12.52
N THR A 243 10.00 15.14 -13.42
CA THR A 243 9.03 16.20 -13.13
C THR A 243 8.10 15.79 -11.97
N ARG A 244 7.66 16.77 -11.16
CA ARG A 244 6.82 16.58 -9.95
C ARG A 244 5.69 15.57 -10.15
N ARG A 245 5.08 15.57 -11.33
CA ARG A 245 3.89 14.77 -11.67
C ARG A 245 4.19 13.26 -11.77
N PHE A 246 5.38 12.86 -12.20
CA PHE A 246 5.74 11.45 -12.40
C PHE A 246 6.39 10.79 -11.18
N LEU A 247 6.83 11.57 -10.19
CA LEU A 247 7.44 11.04 -8.96
C LEU A 247 6.57 9.97 -8.26
N PRO A 248 5.24 10.12 -8.11
CA PRO A 248 4.40 9.06 -7.54
C PRO A 248 4.37 7.77 -8.38
N LEU A 249 4.52 7.86 -9.71
CA LEU A 249 4.59 6.70 -10.59
C LEU A 249 5.95 6.00 -10.48
N ILE A 250 7.05 6.77 -10.40
CA ILE A 250 8.39 6.24 -10.13
C ILE A 250 8.42 5.50 -8.78
N ALA A 251 7.83 6.09 -7.74
CA ALA A 251 7.78 5.48 -6.42
C ALA A 251 7.02 4.14 -6.43
N GLN A 252 5.97 4.01 -7.25
CA GLN A 252 5.24 2.75 -7.42
C GLN A 252 6.06 1.65 -8.08
N VAL A 253 6.95 1.98 -9.03
CA VAL A 253 7.88 1.00 -9.60
C VAL A 253 8.81 0.43 -8.53
N PHE A 254 9.40 1.29 -7.69
CA PHE A 254 10.25 0.83 -6.58
C PHE A 254 9.47 0.04 -5.53
N LEU A 255 8.23 0.45 -5.24
CA LEU A 255 7.36 -0.28 -4.32
C LEU A 255 7.06 -1.70 -4.85
N TYR A 256 6.76 -1.84 -6.14
CA TYR A 256 6.57 -3.13 -6.80
C TYR A 256 7.84 -4.00 -6.76
N GLU A 257 9.01 -3.39 -6.91
CA GLU A 257 10.29 -4.08 -6.75
C GLU A 257 10.61 -4.47 -5.30
N GLY A 258 9.79 -4.05 -4.34
CA GLY A 258 10.01 -4.30 -2.92
C GLY A 258 11.11 -3.43 -2.31
N ASP A 259 11.53 -2.36 -2.99
CA ASP A 259 12.48 -1.35 -2.52
C ASP A 259 11.71 -0.17 -1.89
N GLY A 260 11.22 -0.41 -0.68
CA GLY A 260 10.46 0.59 0.07
C GLY A 260 11.27 1.84 0.39
N GLU A 261 12.58 1.73 0.59
CA GLU A 261 13.43 2.85 0.99
C GLU A 261 13.57 3.87 -0.16
N ARG A 262 13.80 3.40 -1.38
CA ARG A 262 13.78 4.27 -2.56
C ARG A 262 12.39 4.82 -2.82
N ALA A 263 11.34 4.01 -2.69
CA ALA A 263 9.96 4.47 -2.86
C ALA A 263 9.62 5.61 -1.88
N VAL A 264 9.92 5.46 -0.60
CA VAL A 264 9.74 6.51 0.42
C VAL A 264 10.54 7.76 0.07
N ARG A 265 11.80 7.62 -0.37
CA ARG A 265 12.63 8.76 -0.76
C ARG A 265 11.99 9.55 -1.92
N ILE A 266 11.53 8.87 -2.96
CA ILE A 266 10.88 9.51 -4.11
C ILE A 266 9.56 10.18 -3.69
N PHE A 267 8.74 9.51 -2.87
CA PHE A 267 7.53 10.13 -2.32
C PHE A 267 7.83 11.34 -1.44
N ARG A 268 8.89 11.32 -0.63
CA ARG A 268 9.29 12.51 0.17
C ARG A 268 9.65 13.68 -0.72
N ASN A 269 10.34 13.45 -1.84
CA ASN A 269 10.61 14.49 -2.83
C ASN A 269 9.31 15.05 -3.41
N TYR A 270 8.36 14.17 -3.76
CA TYR A 270 7.03 14.58 -4.22
C TYR A 270 6.28 15.41 -3.17
N ILE A 271 6.22 14.93 -1.93
CA ILE A 271 5.55 15.57 -0.79
C ILE A 271 6.16 16.95 -0.48
N ALA A 272 7.48 17.08 -0.58
CA ALA A 272 8.18 18.36 -0.38
C ALA A 272 7.82 19.43 -1.42
N LEU A 273 7.26 19.03 -2.57
CA LEU A 273 6.78 19.94 -3.61
C LEU A 273 5.30 20.31 -3.42
N LEU A 274 4.59 19.67 -2.48
CA LEU A 274 3.18 19.97 -2.16
C LEU A 274 3.07 21.16 -1.21
N ASP A 275 1.89 21.77 -1.14
CA ASP A 275 1.63 22.71 -0.06
C ASP A 275 1.48 22.00 1.29
N ALA A 276 1.56 22.77 2.37
CA ALA A 276 1.58 22.24 3.73
C ALA A 276 0.34 21.40 4.07
N ALA A 277 -0.85 21.82 3.60
CA ALA A 277 -2.10 21.12 3.85
C ALA A 277 -2.13 19.74 3.18
N GLU A 278 -1.72 19.65 1.91
CA GLU A 278 -1.67 18.35 1.23
C GLU A 278 -0.52 17.47 1.70
N ALA A 279 0.63 18.06 2.01
CA ALA A 279 1.75 17.33 2.59
C ALA A 279 1.41 16.70 3.95
N ALA A 280 0.53 17.35 4.74
CA ALA A 280 0.06 16.83 6.01
C ALA A 280 -0.74 15.52 5.85
N LEU A 281 -1.49 15.34 4.76
CA LEU A 281 -2.26 14.13 4.49
C LEU A 281 -1.40 12.87 4.40
N TYR A 282 -0.14 13.00 3.94
CA TYR A 282 0.79 11.87 3.87
C TYR A 282 1.39 11.53 5.23
N ARG A 283 1.30 12.41 6.21
CA ARG A 283 1.77 12.16 7.59
C ARG A 283 0.65 11.71 8.51
N ASP A 284 -0.59 11.76 8.03
CA ASP A 284 -1.77 11.42 8.79
C ASP A 284 -1.92 9.90 8.93
N ILE A 285 -1.78 9.42 10.16
CA ILE A 285 -1.93 8.02 10.53
C ILE A 285 -3.32 7.71 11.10
N SER A 286 -4.25 8.68 11.17
CA SER A 286 -5.56 8.50 11.81
C SER A 286 -6.42 7.40 11.21
N LEU A 287 -6.26 7.14 9.91
CA LEU A 287 -6.91 6.02 9.24
C LEU A 287 -6.20 4.68 9.43
N LEU A 288 -5.00 4.62 10.01
CA LEU A 288 -4.20 3.40 10.09
C LEU A 288 -3.93 2.97 11.54
N ALA A 289 -3.83 3.93 12.43
CA ALA A 289 -3.48 3.71 13.83
C ALA A 289 -4.70 3.28 14.64
N SER A 290 -4.44 2.42 15.62
CA SER A 290 -5.41 2.12 16.67
C SER A 290 -5.64 3.32 17.59
N ILE A 291 -6.75 3.31 18.34
CA ILE A 291 -7.07 4.38 19.31
C ILE A 291 -5.90 4.61 20.27
N PRO A 292 -5.33 3.59 20.95
CA PRO A 292 -4.23 3.83 21.90
C PRO A 292 -2.97 4.42 21.24
N GLU A 293 -2.73 4.10 19.97
CA GLU A 293 -1.61 4.67 19.21
C GLU A 293 -1.87 6.14 18.88
N LEU A 294 -3.09 6.50 18.52
CA LEU A 294 -3.47 7.90 18.30
C LEU A 294 -3.39 8.72 19.58
N GLU A 295 -3.84 8.16 20.71
CA GLU A 295 -3.68 8.83 22.00
C GLU A 295 -2.22 9.04 22.37
N SER A 296 -1.39 8.03 22.11
CA SER A 296 0.05 8.10 22.36
C SER A 296 0.70 9.16 21.47
N TYR A 297 0.35 9.18 20.17
CA TYR A 297 0.85 10.16 19.21
C TYR A 297 0.43 11.59 19.57
N ALA A 298 -0.81 11.77 20.03
CA ALA A 298 -1.37 13.05 20.45
C ALA A 298 -0.61 13.68 21.64
N ARG A 299 -0.10 12.85 22.56
CA ARG A 299 0.67 13.30 23.73
C ARG A 299 2.09 13.76 23.36
N VAL A 300 2.60 13.42 22.17
CA VAL A 300 3.93 13.81 21.73
C VAL A 300 3.93 15.24 21.21
N THR A 301 4.67 16.13 21.87
CA THR A 301 4.73 17.55 21.52
C THR A 301 5.99 17.92 20.72
N SER A 302 7.10 17.19 20.93
CA SER A 302 8.36 17.43 20.22
C SER A 302 8.32 16.87 18.80
N ALA A 303 8.77 17.64 17.81
CA ALA A 303 8.87 17.20 16.41
C ALA A 303 9.80 15.98 16.25
N ILE A 304 10.90 15.93 17.02
CA ILE A 304 11.86 14.81 16.99
C ILE A 304 11.20 13.54 17.52
N GLU A 305 10.46 13.66 18.62
CA GLU A 305 9.76 12.52 19.22
C GLU A 305 8.60 12.06 18.34
N ARG A 306 7.90 12.96 17.63
CA ARG A 306 6.86 12.60 16.66
C ARG A 306 7.45 11.83 15.49
N GLU A 307 8.60 12.26 14.97
CA GLU A 307 9.27 11.53 13.90
C GLU A 307 9.72 10.14 14.37
N ALA A 308 10.26 10.04 15.59
CA ALA A 308 10.61 8.75 16.19
C ALA A 308 9.38 7.86 16.42
N PHE A 309 8.25 8.43 16.84
CA PHE A 309 6.99 7.71 16.96
C PHE A 309 6.54 7.15 15.60
N LEU A 310 6.56 7.98 14.56
CA LEU A 310 6.14 7.56 13.22
C LEU A 310 7.06 6.47 12.66
N ARG A 311 8.37 6.53 12.89
CA ARG A 311 9.28 5.43 12.50
C ARG A 311 8.90 4.11 13.17
N ARG A 312 8.71 4.11 14.49
CA ARG A 312 8.23 2.92 15.24
C ARG A 312 6.88 2.44 14.75
N PHE A 313 5.98 3.36 14.43
CA PHE A 313 4.67 3.04 13.87
C PHE A 313 4.82 2.27 12.55
N TRP A 314 5.58 2.80 11.58
CA TRP A 314 5.76 2.14 10.29
C TRP A 314 6.47 0.79 10.41
N ILE A 315 7.47 0.68 11.31
CA ILE A 315 8.13 -0.61 11.57
C ILE A 315 7.14 -1.63 12.13
N ARG A 316 6.33 -1.25 13.13
CA ARG A 316 5.34 -2.17 13.74
C ARG A 316 4.29 -2.64 12.75
N HIS A 317 3.87 -1.77 11.84
CA HIS A 317 2.86 -2.04 10.81
C HIS A 317 3.42 -2.65 9.52
N ASP A 318 4.74 -2.77 9.36
CA ASP A 318 5.36 -3.53 8.26
C ASP A 318 5.34 -5.03 8.57
N LEU A 319 4.37 -5.74 7.99
CA LEU A 319 4.22 -7.19 8.16
C LEU A 319 5.47 -7.97 7.76
N SER A 320 6.30 -7.46 6.85
CA SER A 320 7.50 -8.14 6.40
C SER A 320 8.68 -7.93 7.34
N ARG A 321 8.73 -6.80 8.05
CA ARG A 321 9.85 -6.28 8.88
C ARG A 321 11.20 -6.14 8.16
N VAL A 322 11.39 -6.78 7.01
CA VAL A 322 12.63 -6.74 6.21
C VAL A 322 12.96 -5.35 5.69
N SER A 323 11.94 -4.49 5.52
CA SER A 323 12.18 -3.13 5.04
C SER A 323 12.45 -2.13 6.15
N GLY A 324 12.30 -2.47 7.43
CA GLY A 324 12.37 -1.50 8.52
C GLY A 324 11.26 -0.44 8.42
N GLY A 325 10.05 -0.84 8.02
CA GLY A 325 8.89 0.06 7.95
C GLY A 325 8.70 0.79 6.62
N PHE A 326 9.73 0.90 5.78
CA PHE A 326 9.66 1.71 4.56
C PHE A 326 8.62 1.21 3.55
N LEU A 327 8.43 -0.11 3.40
CA LEU A 327 7.42 -0.64 2.49
C LEU A 327 6.02 -0.24 2.92
N ARG A 328 5.68 -0.36 4.20
CA ARG A 328 4.38 0.06 4.72
C ARG A 328 4.19 1.57 4.58
N GLN A 329 5.22 2.36 4.87
CA GLN A 329 5.17 3.83 4.73
C GLN A 329 4.96 4.24 3.26
N ALA A 330 5.71 3.67 2.32
CA ALA A 330 5.56 3.95 0.90
C ALA A 330 4.18 3.52 0.38
N GLU A 331 3.65 2.39 0.83
CA GLU A 331 2.29 1.97 0.50
C GLU A 331 1.24 2.95 1.02
N HIS A 332 1.40 3.48 2.24
CA HIS A 332 0.52 4.53 2.75
C HIS A 332 0.56 5.77 1.85
N TYR A 333 1.76 6.24 1.47
CA TYR A 333 1.90 7.36 0.54
C TYR A 333 1.24 7.10 -0.81
N ARG A 334 1.41 5.90 -1.36
CA ARG A 334 0.73 5.47 -2.60
C ARG A 334 -0.78 5.55 -2.45
N ARG A 335 -1.35 5.05 -1.34
CA ARG A 335 -2.80 5.07 -1.10
C ARG A 335 -3.35 6.48 -0.94
N VAL A 336 -2.65 7.36 -0.24
CA VAL A 336 -3.02 8.79 -0.13
C VAL A 336 -2.97 9.45 -1.50
N TRP A 337 -1.91 9.24 -2.28
CA TRP A 337 -1.83 9.75 -3.65
C TRP A 337 -2.96 9.23 -4.54
N HIS A 338 -3.28 7.93 -4.44
CA HIS A 338 -4.37 7.32 -5.18
C HIS A 338 -5.72 7.93 -4.80
N ALA A 339 -6.01 8.08 -3.50
CA ALA A 339 -7.24 8.69 -3.02
C ALA A 339 -7.37 10.15 -3.46
N ARG A 340 -6.27 10.92 -3.39
CA ARG A 340 -6.19 12.27 -3.93
C ARG A 340 -6.45 12.32 -5.44
N THR A 341 -6.01 11.32 -6.18
CA THR A 341 -6.15 11.31 -7.64
C THR A 341 -7.56 10.88 -8.08
N HIS A 342 -8.18 9.92 -7.38
CA HIS A 342 -9.40 9.25 -7.88
C HIS A 342 -10.67 9.58 -7.08
N PHE A 343 -10.54 9.91 -5.80
CA PHE A 343 -11.68 10.11 -4.90
C PHE A 343 -11.84 11.56 -4.43
N SER A 344 -11.00 12.48 -4.92
CA SER A 344 -11.03 13.90 -4.50
C SER A 344 -11.77 14.86 -5.41
N LYS A 345 -12.23 14.39 -6.57
CA LYS A 345 -12.86 15.24 -7.58
C LYS A 345 -14.10 15.93 -7.03
N ALA A 346 -14.86 15.23 -6.18
CA ALA A 346 -16.13 15.71 -5.67
C ALA A 346 -16.07 16.29 -4.27
N MET A 347 -15.18 15.76 -3.43
CA MET A 347 -14.99 16.16 -2.05
C MET A 347 -13.49 16.20 -1.74
N TYR A 348 -13.03 17.26 -1.08
CA TYR A 348 -11.64 17.38 -0.63
C TYR A 348 -11.54 17.00 0.86
N PRO A 349 -10.53 16.24 1.31
CA PRO A 349 -9.41 15.72 0.51
C PRO A 349 -9.79 14.51 -0.37
N TRP A 350 -10.85 13.79 -0.02
CA TRP A 350 -11.48 12.69 -0.76
C TRP A 350 -12.90 12.43 -0.21
N ASP A 351 -13.73 11.69 -0.94
CA ASP A 351 -14.99 11.12 -0.43
C ASP A 351 -14.77 9.82 0.37
N ARG A 352 -15.85 9.18 0.85
CA ARG A 352 -15.76 7.99 1.72
C ARG A 352 -15.02 6.81 1.11
N ARG A 353 -14.95 6.72 -0.23
CA ARG A 353 -14.16 5.69 -0.91
C ARG A 353 -12.68 5.89 -0.65
N GLY A 354 -12.21 7.14 -0.60
CA GLY A 354 -10.82 7.45 -0.29
C GLY A 354 -10.40 7.02 1.10
N GLU A 355 -11.28 7.18 2.09
CA GLU A 355 -11.04 6.73 3.46
C GLU A 355 -10.85 5.21 3.51
N VAL A 356 -11.81 4.46 2.95
CA VAL A 356 -11.76 2.99 2.92
C VAL A 356 -10.55 2.50 2.13
N TYR A 357 -10.22 3.16 1.02
CA TYR A 357 -9.05 2.82 0.21
C TYR A 357 -7.74 3.03 0.96
N ILE A 358 -7.61 4.11 1.74
CA ILE A 358 -6.41 4.34 2.55
C ILE A 358 -6.26 3.26 3.62
N ARG A 359 -7.37 2.84 4.25
CA ARG A 359 -7.39 1.77 5.27
C ARG A 359 -7.06 0.39 4.69
N TYR A 360 -7.69 -0.02 3.60
CA TYR A 360 -7.67 -1.42 3.17
C TYR A 360 -7.09 -1.65 1.77
N GLY A 361 -6.79 -0.57 1.04
CA GLY A 361 -6.22 -0.63 -0.30
C GLY A 361 -7.28 -0.99 -1.35
N GLU A 362 -6.84 -1.68 -2.42
CA GLU A 362 -7.74 -2.14 -3.47
C GLU A 362 -8.68 -3.25 -2.94
N PRO A 363 -9.98 -3.26 -3.26
CA PRO A 363 -10.87 -4.38 -2.93
C PRO A 363 -10.56 -5.63 -3.77
N ASP A 364 -10.89 -6.81 -3.25
CA ASP A 364 -10.76 -8.09 -3.99
C ASP A 364 -11.85 -8.24 -5.06
N TYR A 365 -12.99 -7.56 -4.88
CA TYR A 365 -14.04 -7.45 -5.87
C TYR A 365 -14.68 -6.06 -5.79
N ARG A 366 -14.90 -5.44 -6.95
CA ARG A 366 -15.49 -4.12 -7.10
C ARG A 366 -16.55 -4.17 -8.19
N SER A 367 -17.69 -3.54 -7.95
CA SER A 367 -18.77 -3.38 -8.92
C SER A 367 -19.38 -1.99 -8.79
N THR A 368 -19.93 -1.44 -9.88
CA THR A 368 -20.54 -0.10 -9.91
C THR A 368 -21.83 -0.09 -10.71
N SER A 369 -22.70 0.88 -10.48
CA SER A 369 -23.96 1.05 -11.22
C SER A 369 -23.78 1.16 -12.74
N ASN A 370 -22.64 1.71 -13.18
CA ASN A 370 -22.33 1.88 -14.59
C ASN A 370 -21.62 0.67 -15.19
N ARG A 371 -21.13 -0.26 -14.35
CA ARG A 371 -20.39 -1.45 -14.76
C ARG A 371 -20.53 -2.53 -13.70
N LEU A 372 -21.44 -3.45 -13.98
CA LEU A 372 -21.58 -4.69 -13.22
C LEU A 372 -20.35 -5.58 -13.48
N ASN A 373 -19.72 -6.04 -12.40
CA ASN A 373 -18.62 -6.98 -12.49
C ASN A 373 -19.14 -8.42 -12.35
N ALA A 374 -19.21 -9.15 -13.47
CA ALA A 374 -19.66 -10.53 -13.48
C ALA A 374 -18.61 -11.54 -12.98
N ASP A 375 -17.32 -11.16 -13.02
CA ASP A 375 -16.19 -12.02 -12.65
C ASP A 375 -15.94 -11.95 -11.14
N MET A 376 -16.90 -12.44 -10.36
CA MET A 376 -16.82 -12.43 -8.90
C MET A 376 -16.01 -13.63 -8.36
N PRO A 377 -14.97 -13.41 -7.53
CA PRO A 377 -14.27 -14.50 -6.86
C PRO A 377 -15.19 -15.27 -5.90
N ALA A 378 -15.01 -16.59 -5.81
CA ALA A 378 -15.83 -17.45 -4.94
C ALA A 378 -15.82 -17.03 -3.45
N LYS A 379 -14.72 -16.45 -2.96
CA LYS A 379 -14.66 -15.89 -1.59
C LYS A 379 -15.53 -14.66 -1.43
N ALA A 380 -15.52 -13.75 -2.41
CA ALA A 380 -16.36 -12.56 -2.41
C ALA A 380 -17.85 -12.93 -2.50
N GLN A 381 -18.18 -13.94 -3.31
CA GLN A 381 -19.53 -14.50 -3.39
C GLN A 381 -20.03 -14.99 -2.04
N ARG A 382 -19.24 -15.79 -1.31
CA ARG A 382 -19.64 -16.30 0.01
C ARG A 382 -19.90 -15.19 1.02
N ILE A 383 -19.13 -14.10 0.97
CA ILE A 383 -19.32 -12.93 1.84
C ILE A 383 -20.67 -12.27 1.52
N LYS A 384 -20.95 -12.06 0.24
CA LYS A 384 -22.22 -11.50 -0.23
C LYS A 384 -23.41 -12.38 0.14
N GLU A 385 -23.30 -13.70 -0.06
CA GLU A 385 -24.34 -14.68 0.30
C GLU A 385 -24.62 -14.69 1.81
N ARG A 386 -23.58 -14.66 2.66
CA ARG A 386 -23.74 -14.56 4.12
C ARG A 386 -24.50 -13.28 4.50
N MET A 387 -24.04 -12.13 3.99
CA MET A 387 -24.71 -10.85 4.25
C MET A 387 -26.16 -10.83 3.74
N ALA A 388 -26.44 -11.47 2.61
CA ALA A 388 -27.78 -11.56 2.06
C ALA A 388 -28.69 -12.44 2.92
N VAL A 389 -28.18 -13.54 3.49
CA VAL A 389 -28.92 -14.36 4.44
C VAL A 389 -29.23 -13.59 5.71
N ASP A 390 -28.27 -12.81 6.21
CA ASP A 390 -28.47 -11.98 7.41
C ASP A 390 -29.53 -10.89 7.17
N LEU A 391 -29.49 -10.21 6.00
CA LEU A 391 -30.41 -9.11 5.67
C LEU A 391 -31.80 -9.54 5.19
N TYR A 392 -31.88 -10.65 4.44
CA TYR A 392 -33.09 -11.02 3.69
C TYR A 392 -33.63 -12.41 4.05
N GLY A 393 -32.88 -13.20 4.82
CA GLY A 393 -33.23 -14.56 5.22
C GLY A 393 -32.75 -15.64 4.23
N PRO A 394 -33.06 -16.92 4.52
CA PRO A 394 -32.50 -18.07 3.80
C PRO A 394 -32.92 -18.16 2.32
N ASP A 395 -33.99 -17.50 1.90
CA ASP A 395 -34.45 -17.49 0.51
C ASP A 395 -33.57 -16.65 -0.42
N ALA A 396 -32.68 -15.82 0.13
CA ALA A 396 -31.65 -15.12 -0.64
C ALA A 396 -30.51 -16.05 -1.09
N VAL A 397 -30.45 -17.28 -0.58
CA VAL A 397 -29.45 -18.29 -0.99
C VAL A 397 -29.68 -18.69 -2.45
N GLY A 398 -28.64 -18.55 -3.26
CA GLY A 398 -28.67 -18.86 -4.69
C GLY A 398 -28.97 -17.66 -5.61
N GLU A 399 -29.26 -16.49 -5.03
CA GLU A 399 -29.26 -15.23 -5.78
C GLU A 399 -27.84 -14.74 -6.02
N PHE A 400 -27.62 -14.09 -7.17
CA PHE A 400 -26.29 -13.65 -7.59
C PHE A 400 -26.22 -12.13 -7.58
N PHE A 401 -25.57 -11.58 -6.56
CA PHE A 401 -25.50 -10.14 -6.30
C PHE A 401 -24.36 -9.48 -7.09
N THR A 402 -24.61 -9.07 -8.33
CA THR A 402 -23.61 -8.37 -9.17
C THR A 402 -23.32 -6.95 -8.69
N GLY A 403 -24.09 -6.42 -7.74
CA GLY A 403 -23.86 -5.13 -7.10
C GLY A 403 -24.00 -5.23 -5.57
N PRO A 404 -24.43 -4.13 -4.91
CA PRO A 404 -24.61 -4.08 -3.47
C PRO A 404 -25.56 -5.16 -2.96
N VAL A 405 -25.13 -5.90 -1.95
CA VAL A 405 -26.05 -6.68 -1.11
C VAL A 405 -26.77 -5.76 -0.15
N TYR A 406 -26.08 -4.75 0.38
CA TYR A 406 -26.74 -3.69 1.13
C TYR A 406 -27.70 -2.94 0.20
N PRO A 407 -28.96 -2.69 0.60
CA PRO A 407 -29.94 -2.13 -0.30
C PRO A 407 -29.67 -0.65 -0.60
N VAL A 408 -29.87 -0.24 -1.86
CA VAL A 408 -29.70 1.15 -2.34
C VAL A 408 -31.03 1.69 -2.88
N ARG A 409 -31.17 3.03 -2.99
CA ARG A 409 -32.44 3.65 -3.43
C ARG A 409 -32.89 3.18 -4.81
N SER A 410 -34.15 2.79 -4.91
CA SER A 410 -34.82 2.36 -6.13
C SER A 410 -35.64 3.46 -6.80
N ASN A 411 -36.06 3.22 -8.04
CA ASN A 411 -36.89 4.14 -8.84
C ASN A 411 -38.23 4.56 -8.24
N ARG A 412 -38.70 3.92 -7.16
CA ARG A 412 -39.93 4.31 -6.45
C ARG A 412 -39.72 5.32 -5.32
N ALA A 413 -38.47 5.56 -4.89
CA ALA A 413 -38.14 6.42 -3.75
C ALA A 413 -38.58 7.89 -3.90
N PHE A 414 -38.68 8.42 -5.14
CA PHE A 414 -39.14 9.81 -5.40
C PHE A 414 -40.66 9.97 -5.47
N SER A 415 -41.42 8.87 -5.50
CA SER A 415 -42.88 8.88 -5.69
C SER A 415 -43.67 9.16 -4.41
N LEU A 416 -43.02 9.13 -3.24
CA LEU A 416 -43.67 9.16 -1.93
C LEU A 416 -42.98 10.16 -1.00
N LYS A 417 -43.79 10.95 -0.29
CA LYS A 417 -43.35 11.88 0.76
C LYS A 417 -42.83 11.06 1.96
N ALA A 418 -41.69 11.43 2.53
CA ALA A 418 -41.17 10.81 3.75
C ALA A 418 -42.20 10.96 4.90
N PRO A 419 -42.58 9.88 5.61
CA PRO A 419 -43.41 10.00 6.81
C PRO A 419 -42.57 10.48 8.01
N ASP A 420 -43.25 11.08 8.99
CA ASP A 420 -42.64 11.50 10.26
C ASP A 420 -42.21 10.26 11.08
N PRO A 421 -41.00 10.23 11.69
CA PRO A 421 -40.57 9.11 12.53
C PRO A 421 -41.57 8.73 13.63
N GLN A 422 -42.35 9.70 14.14
CA GLN A 422 -43.41 9.44 15.14
C GLN A 422 -44.57 8.63 14.56
N ASP A 423 -44.79 8.73 13.24
CA ASP A 423 -45.82 7.96 12.58
C ASP A 423 -45.43 6.49 12.47
N LEU A 424 -44.14 6.11 12.56
CA LEU A 424 -43.59 4.77 12.28
C LEU A 424 -43.94 3.66 13.30
N GLY A 425 -44.59 3.98 14.44
CA GLY A 425 -45.04 2.97 15.41
C GLY A 425 -43.89 2.23 16.11
N LEU A 426 -42.69 2.82 16.03
CA LEU A 426 -41.47 2.41 16.72
C LEU A 426 -41.64 2.63 18.24
N THR A 427 -40.96 1.82 19.05
CA THR A 427 -40.91 2.05 20.50
C THR A 427 -40.12 3.33 20.79
N SER A 428 -40.35 3.94 21.96
CA SER A 428 -39.61 5.15 22.36
C SER A 428 -38.09 4.94 22.35
N ASP A 429 -37.63 3.72 22.65
CA ASP A 429 -36.22 3.35 22.68
C ASP A 429 -35.63 3.22 21.26
N GLU A 430 -36.38 2.68 20.29
CA GLU A 430 -35.99 2.60 18.87
C GLU A 430 -35.92 3.99 18.21
N ILE A 431 -36.87 4.87 18.53
CA ILE A 431 -36.87 6.26 18.07
C ILE A 431 -35.67 7.01 18.65
N GLN A 432 -35.39 6.82 19.95
CA GLN A 432 -34.20 7.39 20.58
C GLN A 432 -32.90 6.87 19.95
N LEU A 433 -32.80 5.58 19.63
CA LEU A 433 -31.63 5.00 18.99
C LEU A 433 -31.39 5.59 17.59
N ILE A 434 -32.44 5.76 16.78
CA ILE A 434 -32.34 6.40 15.45
C ILE A 434 -31.86 7.85 15.59
N PHE A 435 -32.45 8.63 16.50
CA PHE A 435 -32.02 10.01 16.74
C PHE A 435 -30.58 10.10 17.27
N LEU A 436 -30.19 9.20 18.19
CA LEU A 436 -28.82 9.13 18.70
C LEU A 436 -27.81 8.80 17.60
N LEU A 437 -28.18 7.97 16.63
CA LEU A 437 -27.34 7.61 15.50
C LEU A 437 -27.26 8.73 14.46
N GLU A 438 -28.37 9.40 14.16
CA GLU A 438 -28.39 10.60 13.30
C GLU A 438 -27.58 11.74 13.94
N ASP A 439 -27.72 11.98 15.23
CA ASP A 439 -26.96 12.97 15.99
C ASP A 439 -25.46 12.61 16.05
N ALA A 440 -25.11 11.32 16.21
CA ALA A 440 -23.72 10.86 16.16
C ALA A 440 -23.10 11.03 14.77
N GLN A 441 -23.86 10.75 13.71
CA GLN A 441 -23.45 10.94 12.31
C GLN A 441 -23.25 12.42 11.97
N ASP A 442 -24.15 13.30 12.41
CA ASP A 442 -24.04 14.74 12.19
C ASP A 442 -22.92 15.38 13.03
N ALA A 443 -22.66 14.87 14.24
CA ALA A 443 -21.53 15.29 15.07
C ALA A 443 -20.18 14.92 14.42
N GLU A 444 -20.02 13.68 13.97
CA GLU A 444 -18.80 13.22 13.29
C GLU A 444 -18.55 13.97 11.97
N ARG A 445 -19.62 14.29 11.24
CA ARG A 445 -19.59 15.09 10.01
C ARG A 445 -19.21 16.55 10.24
N THR A 446 -19.71 17.14 11.33
CA THR A 446 -19.34 18.51 11.74
C THR A 446 -17.89 18.55 12.19
N GLU A 447 -17.44 17.54 12.94
CA GLU A 447 -16.07 17.43 13.43
C GLU A 447 -15.05 17.15 12.30
N LEU A 448 -15.38 16.32 11.31
CA LEU A 448 -14.53 16.13 10.12
C LEU A 448 -14.36 17.44 9.34
N SER A 449 -15.45 18.21 9.22
CA SER A 449 -15.44 19.54 8.60
C SER A 449 -14.61 20.55 9.43
N GLU A 450 -14.67 20.49 10.76
CA GLU A 450 -13.88 21.33 11.66
C GLU A 450 -12.39 20.94 11.66
N ARG A 451 -12.05 19.64 11.58
CA ARG A 451 -10.67 19.15 11.45
C ARG A 451 -10.02 19.61 10.14
N VAL A 452 -10.77 19.62 9.04
CA VAL A 452 -10.33 20.16 7.75
C VAL A 452 -10.12 21.68 7.83
N GLN A 453 -11.00 22.41 8.53
CA GLN A 453 -10.83 23.86 8.75
C GLN A 453 -9.68 24.20 9.72
N ALA A 454 -9.44 23.40 10.75
CA ALA A 454 -8.31 23.56 11.67
C ALA A 454 -6.96 23.26 10.99
N ALA A 455 -6.93 22.29 10.07
CA ALA A 455 -5.77 22.03 9.20
C ALA A 455 -5.47 23.22 8.26
N ASP A 456 -6.50 23.89 7.74
CA ASP A 456 -6.36 25.11 6.92
C ASP A 456 -5.82 26.33 7.71
N ALA A 457 -6.03 26.35 9.04
CA ALA A 457 -5.56 27.42 9.92
C ALA A 457 -4.08 27.27 10.36
N GLY A 458 -3.42 26.16 10.00
CA GLY A 458 -2.03 25.90 10.40
C GLY A 458 -1.88 25.46 11.87
N GLU A 459 -2.98 25.17 12.56
CA GLU A 459 -3.01 24.73 13.96
C GLU A 459 -2.94 23.19 14.05
N GLY A 460 -1.93 22.59 13.40
CA GLY A 460 -1.75 21.13 13.34
C GLY A 460 -1.58 20.45 14.71
N ASP A 461 -1.35 21.20 15.78
CA ASP A 461 -1.23 20.71 17.16
C ASP A 461 -2.58 20.54 17.89
N GLN A 462 -3.68 21.13 17.41
CA GLN A 462 -5.01 20.98 18.04
C GLN A 462 -5.89 19.89 17.40
N VAL A 463 -5.42 19.25 16.32
CA VAL A 463 -6.17 18.23 15.54
C VAL A 463 -6.37 16.92 16.33
N ASN A 464 -5.74 16.76 17.49
CA ASN A 464 -5.81 15.55 18.31
C ASN A 464 -6.59 15.75 19.62
N ARG A 465 -7.84 16.19 19.55
CA ARG A 465 -8.76 15.92 20.67
C ARG A 465 -9.38 14.55 20.46
N ILE A 466 -8.92 13.61 21.29
CA ILE A 466 -9.58 12.33 21.51
C ILE A 466 -10.91 12.66 22.18
N VAL A 467 -12.05 12.31 21.57
CA VAL A 467 -13.34 12.35 22.26
C VAL A 467 -14.01 11.00 22.15
N ASP A 468 -14.10 10.35 23.32
CA ASP A 468 -15.09 9.36 23.76
C ASP A 468 -15.82 8.56 22.67
N GLN A 469 -15.06 7.79 21.87
CA GLN A 469 -15.62 6.58 21.25
C GLN A 469 -16.26 5.68 22.32
N GLU A 470 -15.78 5.73 23.57
CA GLU A 470 -16.40 5.05 24.71
C GLU A 470 -17.84 5.48 25.00
N GLN A 471 -18.26 6.75 24.84
CA GLN A 471 -19.66 7.10 25.15
C GLN A 471 -20.62 6.63 24.05
N THR A 472 -20.22 6.72 22.79
CA THR A 472 -21.03 6.24 21.65
C THR A 472 -21.08 4.70 21.62
N LEU A 473 -19.97 4.02 21.94
CA LEU A 473 -19.91 2.54 22.05
C LEU A 473 -20.49 2.00 23.36
N ALA A 474 -20.41 2.72 24.49
CA ALA A 474 -21.04 2.32 25.76
C ALA A 474 -22.56 2.51 25.71
N ALA A 475 -23.06 3.55 25.05
CA ALA A 475 -24.49 3.70 24.78
C ALA A 475 -25.04 2.55 23.90
N LEU A 476 -24.22 1.99 23.01
CA LEU A 476 -24.55 0.81 22.19
C LEU A 476 -24.28 -0.52 22.92
N GLY A 477 -23.36 -0.54 23.89
CA GLY A 477 -22.95 -1.72 24.66
C GLY A 477 -23.84 -2.02 25.87
N ASP A 478 -24.50 -1.01 26.43
CA ASP A 478 -25.47 -1.16 27.53
C ASP A 478 -26.86 -1.61 27.07
N VAL A 479 -27.09 -1.72 25.75
CA VAL A 479 -28.24 -2.46 25.23
C VAL A 479 -27.95 -3.94 25.40
N ASN A 480 -28.46 -4.50 26.49
CA ASN A 480 -28.32 -5.90 26.88
C ASN A 480 -28.97 -6.83 25.83
N THR A 481 -28.23 -7.14 24.76
CA THR A 481 -28.64 -8.04 23.67
C THR A 481 -28.60 -9.52 24.07
N GLY A 482 -28.11 -9.84 25.26
CA GLY A 482 -27.98 -11.21 25.77
C GLY A 482 -29.30 -11.94 26.04
N ASP A 483 -30.42 -11.22 26.22
CA ASP A 483 -31.72 -11.81 26.56
C ASP A 483 -32.78 -11.75 25.45
N LEU A 484 -32.44 -11.22 24.27
CA LEU A 484 -33.32 -11.27 23.11
C LEU A 484 -33.19 -12.62 22.40
N SER A 485 -33.68 -13.68 23.07
CA SER A 485 -33.85 -15.00 22.47
C SER A 485 -35.02 -14.97 21.46
N PHE A 486 -34.75 -14.51 20.24
CA PHE A 486 -35.70 -14.68 19.13
C PHE A 486 -35.57 -16.09 18.57
N SER A 487 -36.50 -16.94 18.97
CA SER A 487 -36.69 -18.27 18.37
C SER A 487 -36.98 -18.10 16.86
N PRO A 488 -36.29 -18.80 15.95
CA PRO A 488 -36.54 -18.71 14.52
C PRO A 488 -37.83 -19.48 14.20
N SER A 489 -38.99 -18.90 14.52
CA SER A 489 -40.28 -19.53 14.29
C SER A 489 -41.09 -18.77 13.24
N ARG A 490 -40.73 -18.99 11.98
CA ARG A 490 -41.58 -19.33 10.82
C ARG A 490 -40.79 -19.03 9.55
N VAL A 491 -40.49 -20.09 8.81
CA VAL A 491 -40.08 -20.04 7.40
C VAL A 491 -41.07 -19.14 6.67
N ARG A 492 -40.59 -18.06 6.04
CA ARG A 492 -41.41 -17.21 5.17
C ARG A 492 -41.83 -18.07 3.95
N GLU A 493 -43.12 -18.08 3.60
CA GLU A 493 -43.64 -18.80 2.43
C GLU A 493 -43.63 -17.96 1.13
N GLU A 494 -43.11 -16.71 1.17
CA GLU A 494 -43.11 -15.79 0.02
C GLU A 494 -41.70 -15.65 -0.58
N ARG A 495 -41.58 -15.87 -1.90
CA ARG A 495 -40.31 -15.81 -2.65
C ARG A 495 -39.70 -14.41 -2.59
N PHE A 496 -38.37 -14.34 -2.42
CA PHE A 496 -37.49 -13.16 -2.55
C PHE A 496 -37.87 -12.17 -3.68
N VAL A 497 -38.51 -12.66 -4.75
CA VAL A 497 -38.95 -11.89 -5.94
C VAL A 497 -40.18 -11.00 -5.69
N GLU A 498 -41.02 -11.23 -4.68
CA GLU A 498 -42.17 -10.34 -4.38
C GLU A 498 -41.79 -9.14 -3.49
N GLN A 499 -40.55 -9.10 -2.97
CA GLN A 499 -39.96 -7.91 -2.33
C GLN A 499 -39.50 -6.83 -3.33
N ALA A 500 -39.69 -7.06 -4.64
CA ALA A 500 -39.37 -6.19 -5.79
C ALA A 500 -40.20 -4.87 -5.87
N MET A 501 -40.69 -4.36 -4.73
CA MET A 501 -41.53 -3.16 -4.66
C MET A 501 -41.05 -2.09 -3.67
N GLY A 502 -39.92 -2.30 -2.98
CA GLY A 502 -39.39 -1.41 -1.93
C GLY A 502 -38.66 -0.15 -2.44
N LEU A 503 -38.64 0.92 -1.64
CA LEU A 503 -37.89 2.15 -1.93
C LEU A 503 -36.36 1.96 -1.90
N PHE A 504 -35.90 0.87 -1.30
CA PHE A 504 -34.51 0.44 -1.23
C PHE A 504 -34.42 -1.05 -1.60
N MET A 505 -33.49 -1.42 -2.49
CA MET A 505 -33.34 -2.80 -2.96
C MET A 505 -31.86 -3.17 -3.16
N PRO A 506 -31.48 -4.44 -2.94
CA PRO A 506 -30.16 -4.92 -3.35
C PRO A 506 -30.06 -4.98 -4.87
N VAL A 507 -28.83 -5.09 -5.40
CA VAL A 507 -28.60 -5.22 -6.85
C VAL A 507 -28.14 -6.64 -7.20
N THR A 508 -28.90 -7.28 -8.09
CA THR A 508 -28.68 -8.66 -8.54
C THR A 508 -28.35 -8.72 -10.03
N ASN A 509 -27.92 -9.87 -10.53
CA ASN A 509 -27.75 -10.10 -11.97
C ASN A 509 -29.07 -10.07 -12.77
N ARG A 510 -30.21 -10.24 -12.10
CA ARG A 510 -31.54 -10.24 -12.75
C ARG A 510 -32.16 -8.86 -12.76
N GLU A 511 -31.89 -8.04 -11.75
CA GLU A 511 -32.56 -6.76 -11.54
C GLU A 511 -31.61 -5.73 -10.90
N ASP A 512 -31.49 -4.59 -11.58
CA ASP A 512 -30.92 -3.35 -11.05
C ASP A 512 -31.96 -2.23 -11.25
N ALA A 513 -32.70 -1.93 -10.20
CA ALA A 513 -33.70 -0.85 -10.18
C ALA A 513 -33.18 0.41 -9.48
N SER A 514 -31.86 0.48 -9.23
CA SER A 514 -31.25 1.62 -8.58
C SER A 514 -31.42 2.88 -9.43
N ILE A 515 -31.60 4.01 -8.75
CA ILE A 515 -31.61 5.33 -9.40
C ILE A 515 -30.39 6.14 -9.06
N VAL A 516 -29.79 5.90 -7.90
CA VAL A 516 -28.57 6.56 -7.48
C VAL A 516 -27.37 5.79 -8.03
N PRO A 517 -26.31 6.48 -8.50
CA PRO A 517 -25.05 5.83 -8.77
C PRO A 517 -24.55 5.17 -7.50
N TRP A 518 -24.04 3.95 -7.62
CA TRP A 518 -23.56 3.17 -6.49
C TRP A 518 -22.26 2.45 -6.82
N GLU A 519 -21.56 2.08 -5.77
CA GLU A 519 -20.32 1.33 -5.83
C GLU A 519 -20.23 0.34 -4.66
N SER A 520 -19.93 -0.93 -4.94
CA SER A 520 -19.82 -2.01 -3.94
C SER A 520 -18.42 -2.59 -3.98
N TRP A 521 -17.76 -2.59 -2.82
CA TRP A 521 -16.40 -3.08 -2.62
C TRP A 521 -16.41 -4.26 -1.66
N VAL A 522 -15.75 -5.36 -2.03
CA VAL A 522 -15.62 -6.55 -1.17
C VAL A 522 -14.16 -6.82 -0.88
N TYR A 523 -13.85 -6.95 0.41
CA TYR A 523 -12.55 -7.35 0.94
C TYR A 523 -12.69 -8.73 1.57
N THR A 524 -11.98 -9.72 1.05
CA THR A 524 -12.08 -11.13 1.45
C THR A 524 -11.17 -11.51 2.62
N MET A 525 -10.15 -10.69 2.87
CA MET A 525 -9.12 -10.94 3.89
C MET A 525 -9.18 -9.96 5.07
N VAL A 526 -10.10 -8.98 5.03
CA VAL A 526 -10.35 -8.07 6.15
C VAL A 526 -11.37 -8.75 7.07
N ALA A 527 -10.93 -9.11 8.28
CA ALA A 527 -11.71 -9.88 9.26
C ALA A 527 -12.29 -11.17 8.65
N GLU A 528 -13.60 -11.40 8.79
CA GLU A 528 -14.30 -12.55 8.19
C GLU A 528 -14.86 -12.24 6.79
N GLY A 529 -14.41 -11.15 6.17
CA GLY A 529 -14.90 -10.63 4.91
C GLY A 529 -15.87 -9.47 5.08
N LEU A 530 -15.65 -8.41 4.31
CA LEU A 530 -16.32 -7.11 4.40
C LEU A 530 -16.87 -6.70 3.04
N GLU A 531 -18.15 -6.32 2.97
CA GLU A 531 -18.68 -5.52 1.87
C GLU A 531 -18.91 -4.08 2.36
N VAL A 532 -18.49 -3.11 1.56
CA VAL A 532 -18.77 -1.68 1.77
C VAL A 532 -19.50 -1.15 0.55
N THR A 533 -20.65 -0.52 0.78
CA THR A 533 -21.48 0.08 -0.27
C THR A 533 -21.45 1.60 -0.16
N PHE A 534 -21.24 2.24 -1.30
CA PHE A 534 -21.27 3.70 -1.45
C PHE A 534 -22.36 4.12 -2.44
N THR A 535 -22.99 5.26 -2.20
CA THR A 535 -23.97 5.87 -3.11
C THR A 535 -23.71 7.36 -3.32
N ASP A 536 -24.03 7.86 -4.51
CA ASP A 536 -24.06 9.29 -4.83
C ASP A 536 -25.51 9.77 -4.85
N GLU A 537 -26.09 9.93 -3.67
CA GLU A 537 -27.51 10.28 -3.45
C GLU A 537 -27.93 11.58 -4.16
N TYR A 538 -26.96 12.47 -4.42
CA TYR A 538 -27.21 13.80 -4.97
C TYR A 538 -26.72 13.97 -6.41
N PHE A 539 -26.18 12.91 -7.04
CA PHE A 539 -25.63 12.95 -8.40
C PHE A 539 -24.55 14.02 -8.58
N GLN A 540 -23.73 14.21 -7.56
CA GLN A 540 -22.66 15.22 -7.54
C GLN A 540 -21.27 14.60 -7.78
N GLY A 541 -21.22 13.28 -7.95
CA GLY A 541 -20.02 12.46 -7.96
C GLY A 541 -19.38 12.28 -6.57
N ASN A 542 -20.06 12.69 -5.49
CA ASN A 542 -19.60 12.51 -4.11
C ASN A 542 -20.23 11.23 -3.56
N PHE A 543 -19.41 10.20 -3.38
CA PHE A 543 -19.89 8.91 -2.90
C PHE A 543 -19.76 8.85 -1.37
N GLU A 544 -20.90 8.82 -0.70
CA GLU A 544 -21.03 8.60 0.74
C GLU A 544 -21.35 7.12 1.01
N PHE A 545 -21.32 6.70 2.27
CA PHE A 545 -21.84 5.38 2.63
C PHE A 545 -23.33 5.29 2.27
N ALA A 546 -23.75 4.11 1.79
CA ALA A 546 -25.16 3.89 1.49
C ALA A 546 -26.00 4.13 2.76
N PRO A 547 -27.05 4.97 2.68
CA PRO A 547 -27.81 5.35 3.85
C PRO A 547 -28.66 4.17 4.35
N VAL A 548 -28.93 4.17 5.66
CA VAL A 548 -29.85 3.20 6.26
C VAL A 548 -31.25 3.41 5.64
N PRO A 549 -31.97 2.35 5.23
CA PRO A 549 -33.33 2.42 4.70
C PRO A 549 -34.39 2.88 5.73
N THR A 550 -34.33 4.12 6.21
CA THR A 550 -35.22 4.65 7.28
C THR A 550 -36.62 5.06 6.80
N HIS A 551 -36.84 5.12 5.47
CA HIS A 551 -38.08 5.64 4.90
C HIS A 551 -39.03 4.50 4.50
N VAL A 552 -39.94 4.12 5.39
CA VAL A 552 -41.03 3.17 5.07
C VAL A 552 -42.36 3.94 5.05
N PRO A 553 -43.01 4.10 3.89
CA PRO A 553 -44.31 4.78 3.79
C PRO A 553 -45.36 4.19 4.74
N ASN A 554 -46.20 5.04 5.35
CA ASN A 554 -47.23 4.60 6.30
C ASN A 554 -48.21 3.55 5.74
N GLU A 555 -48.43 3.54 4.43
CA GLU A 555 -49.30 2.58 3.73
C GLU A 555 -48.70 1.16 3.66
N LEU A 556 -47.40 0.99 3.94
CA LEU A 556 -46.67 -0.28 3.94
C LEU A 556 -46.42 -0.83 5.36
N LYS A 557 -46.79 -0.09 6.40
CA LYS A 557 -46.68 -0.49 7.82
C LYS A 557 -47.41 -1.77 8.16
N GLU A 558 -48.55 -2.01 7.52
CA GLU A 558 -49.35 -3.20 7.79
C GLU A 558 -48.81 -4.44 7.06
N ARG A 559 -47.75 -4.31 6.23
CA ARG A 559 -47.44 -5.37 5.27
C ARG A 559 -45.97 -5.74 5.02
N TYR A 560 -44.95 -4.90 5.24
CA TYR A 560 -43.63 -5.27 4.67
C TYR A 560 -42.31 -4.96 5.40
N VAL A 561 -42.25 -4.22 6.51
CA VAL A 561 -40.97 -4.07 7.24
C VAL A 561 -41.21 -4.16 8.74
N ALA A 562 -40.80 -5.27 9.34
CA ALA A 562 -40.82 -5.39 10.79
C ALA A 562 -39.66 -4.54 11.36
N VAL A 563 -39.80 -3.98 12.57
CA VAL A 563 -38.72 -3.30 13.29
C VAL A 563 -37.39 -4.07 13.26
N ARG A 564 -37.47 -5.41 13.29
CA ARG A 564 -36.33 -6.32 13.13
C ARG A 564 -35.51 -6.05 11.85
N ASP A 565 -36.18 -5.81 10.72
CA ASP A 565 -35.52 -5.61 9.43
C ASP A 565 -34.73 -4.27 9.40
N LEU A 566 -35.21 -3.22 10.10
CA LEU A 566 -34.47 -1.95 10.28
C LEU A 566 -33.21 -2.14 11.13
N THR A 567 -33.32 -2.92 12.20
CA THR A 567 -32.19 -3.29 13.05
C THR A 567 -31.13 -4.06 12.28
N ASP A 568 -31.53 -5.02 11.44
CA ASP A 568 -30.61 -5.77 10.56
C ASP A 568 -29.93 -4.83 9.55
N PHE A 569 -30.69 -3.92 8.90
CA PHE A 569 -30.08 -2.90 8.01
C PHE A 569 -29.13 -1.95 8.73
N LEU A 570 -29.40 -1.59 9.98
CA LEU A 570 -28.51 -0.75 10.76
C LEU A 570 -27.21 -1.50 11.10
N TYR A 571 -27.32 -2.74 11.59
CA TYR A 571 -26.16 -3.59 11.94
C TYR A 571 -25.24 -3.87 10.75
N HIS A 572 -25.81 -3.94 9.56
CA HIS A 572 -25.09 -4.16 8.31
C HIS A 572 -24.81 -2.86 7.52
N SER A 573 -25.11 -1.69 8.09
CA SER A 573 -24.85 -0.41 7.43
C SER A 573 -23.35 -0.23 7.15
N PRO A 574 -22.95 0.25 5.96
CA PRO A 574 -21.55 0.31 5.57
C PRO A 574 -20.68 1.08 6.56
N GLU A 575 -21.19 2.18 7.11
CA GLU A 575 -20.50 3.02 8.08
C GLU A 575 -20.27 2.30 9.43
N LEU A 576 -21.32 1.72 10.01
CA LEU A 576 -21.20 1.02 11.29
C LEU A 576 -20.30 -0.21 11.19
N VAL A 577 -20.46 -0.99 10.11
CA VAL A 577 -19.61 -2.15 9.85
C VAL A 577 -18.15 -1.71 9.71
N LEU A 578 -17.89 -0.65 8.94
CA LEU A 578 -16.54 -0.11 8.78
C LEU A 578 -15.94 0.35 10.11
N ASN A 579 -16.69 1.11 10.92
CA ASN A 579 -16.22 1.62 12.21
C ASN A 579 -15.92 0.47 13.20
N LYS A 580 -16.79 -0.54 13.25
CA LYS A 580 -16.57 -1.76 14.04
C LYS A 580 -15.32 -2.52 13.56
N MET A 581 -15.10 -2.59 12.25
CA MET A 581 -13.90 -3.22 11.69
C MET A 581 -12.64 -2.40 11.98
N ALA A 582 -12.68 -1.08 11.82
CA ALA A 582 -11.55 -0.20 12.09
C ALA A 582 -11.08 -0.27 13.55
N GLY A 583 -11.99 -0.48 14.51
CA GLY A 583 -11.64 -0.72 15.91
C GLY A 583 -10.88 -2.04 16.16
N ARG A 584 -11.01 -3.04 15.29
CA ARG A 584 -10.36 -4.36 15.41
C ARG A 584 -9.15 -4.51 14.49
N ILE A 585 -9.28 -4.04 13.26
CA ILE A 585 -8.31 -4.09 12.17
C ILE A 585 -8.27 -2.66 11.58
N PRO A 586 -7.48 -1.76 12.19
CA PRO A 586 -7.45 -0.36 11.78
C PRO A 586 -6.86 -0.16 10.38
N ASP A 587 -6.00 -1.09 9.95
CA ASP A 587 -5.37 -1.14 8.63
C ASP A 587 -5.17 -2.59 8.19
N PHE A 588 -5.22 -2.81 6.88
CA PHE A 588 -4.87 -4.09 6.26
C PHE A 588 -4.04 -3.87 5.00
N HIS A 589 -2.97 -4.64 4.86
CA HIS A 589 -2.16 -4.66 3.65
C HIS A 589 -1.65 -6.09 3.37
N ASP A 590 -1.97 -6.59 2.17
CA ASP A 590 -1.50 -7.89 1.70
C ASP A 590 -0.36 -7.72 0.68
N PHE A 591 0.89 -7.88 1.15
CA PHE A 591 2.07 -7.87 0.28
C PHE A 591 2.09 -9.03 -0.73
N ALA A 592 1.34 -10.10 -0.47
CA ALA A 592 1.32 -11.32 -1.27
C ALA A 592 0.14 -11.37 -2.26
N ARG A 593 -0.65 -10.29 -2.38
CA ARG A 593 -1.77 -10.28 -3.33
C ARG A 593 -1.26 -10.53 -4.75
N GLY A 594 -1.73 -11.62 -5.36
CA GLY A 594 -1.31 -12.07 -6.69
C GLY A 594 0.13 -12.61 -6.77
N ALA A 595 0.82 -12.75 -5.64
CA ALA A 595 2.14 -13.36 -5.58
C ALA A 595 2.04 -14.89 -5.59
N GLN A 596 3.02 -15.55 -6.19
CA GLN A 596 3.16 -17.01 -6.13
C GLN A 596 4.18 -17.37 -5.03
N PRO A 597 4.00 -18.48 -4.31
CA PRO A 597 4.93 -18.87 -3.25
C PRO A 597 6.29 -19.26 -3.85
N LEU A 598 7.38 -18.78 -3.24
CA LEU A 598 8.74 -19.26 -3.46
C LEU A 598 9.16 -20.06 -2.24
N ASP A 599 9.27 -21.38 -2.35
CA ASP A 599 9.72 -22.16 -1.19
C ASP A 599 11.21 -21.93 -0.95
N PHE A 600 11.58 -21.75 0.30
CA PHE A 600 12.97 -21.81 0.76
C PHE A 600 12.98 -22.22 2.23
N TRP A 601 14.10 -22.74 2.71
CA TRP A 601 14.30 -23.06 4.11
C TRP A 601 15.41 -22.21 4.69
N TYR A 602 15.38 -22.03 6.01
CA TYR A 602 16.45 -21.37 6.70
C TYR A 602 16.71 -21.95 8.09
N ARG A 603 17.93 -21.72 8.57
CA ARG A 603 18.34 -21.89 9.97
C ARG A 603 19.21 -20.74 10.41
N THR A 604 19.32 -20.58 11.73
CA THR A 604 20.13 -19.53 12.34
C THR A 604 21.10 -20.11 13.35
N ALA A 605 22.24 -19.46 13.50
CA ALA A 605 23.17 -19.70 14.61
C ALA A 605 23.86 -18.39 15.01
N SER A 606 23.90 -18.10 16.30
CA SER A 606 24.56 -16.92 16.85
C SER A 606 25.97 -17.23 17.38
N PHE A 607 26.89 -16.29 17.12
CA PHE A 607 28.31 -16.36 17.46
C PHE A 607 28.77 -15.03 18.06
N LYS A 608 29.95 -15.02 18.68
CA LYS A 608 30.59 -13.81 19.19
C LYS A 608 30.94 -12.90 18.02
N GLY A 609 30.38 -11.70 18.02
CA GLY A 609 30.65 -10.65 17.03
C GLY A 609 31.77 -9.72 17.46
N LYS A 610 31.96 -8.63 16.70
CA LYS A 610 32.96 -7.61 17.01
C LYS A 610 32.41 -6.59 18.01
N ASP A 611 33.30 -5.92 18.74
CA ASP A 611 32.97 -4.80 19.63
C ASP A 611 31.84 -5.10 20.63
N GLY A 612 31.81 -6.31 21.17
CA GLY A 612 30.78 -6.77 22.14
C GLY A 612 29.41 -7.04 21.53
N ARG A 613 29.30 -7.07 20.19
CA ARG A 613 28.07 -7.47 19.48
C ARG A 613 27.98 -8.97 19.34
N THR A 614 26.79 -9.42 18.96
CA THR A 614 26.50 -10.79 18.60
C THR A 614 26.26 -10.89 17.11
N ARG A 615 26.97 -11.84 16.48
CA ARG A 615 26.88 -12.14 15.05
C ARG A 615 25.86 -13.24 14.85
N LEU A 616 24.71 -12.90 14.28
CA LEU A 616 23.71 -13.87 13.88
C LEU A 616 23.97 -14.29 12.43
N GLU A 617 24.23 -15.56 12.21
CA GLU A 617 24.29 -16.14 10.87
C GLU A 617 22.96 -16.80 10.50
N ILE A 618 22.55 -16.60 9.25
CA ILE A 618 21.29 -17.08 8.69
C ILE A 618 21.63 -17.84 7.40
N TYR A 619 21.43 -19.15 7.45
CA TYR A 619 21.68 -20.06 6.33
C TYR A 619 20.38 -20.32 5.60
N SER A 620 20.33 -19.99 4.32
CA SER A 620 19.13 -20.16 3.48
C SER A 620 19.39 -21.23 2.43
N GLY A 621 18.36 -22.01 2.10
CA GLY A 621 18.38 -23.03 1.05
C GLY A 621 17.18 -22.89 0.13
N ILE A 622 17.40 -22.58 -1.14
CA ILE A 622 16.35 -22.40 -2.14
C ILE A 622 16.32 -23.63 -3.06
N PRO A 623 15.20 -24.37 -3.15
CA PRO A 623 15.03 -25.43 -4.14
C PRO A 623 15.02 -24.85 -5.55
N PRO A 624 15.83 -25.36 -6.49
CA PRO A 624 15.80 -24.90 -7.88
C PRO A 624 14.43 -25.07 -8.55
N ASP A 625 13.64 -26.06 -8.14
CA ASP A 625 12.28 -26.27 -8.67
C ASP A 625 11.25 -25.23 -8.18
N SER A 626 11.60 -24.43 -7.17
CA SER A 626 10.79 -23.31 -6.72
C SER A 626 10.99 -22.04 -7.57
N LEU A 627 12.00 -22.02 -8.46
CA LEU A 627 12.31 -20.93 -9.38
C LEU A 627 11.63 -21.13 -10.74
N LEU A 628 10.98 -20.09 -11.27
CA LEU A 628 10.31 -20.17 -12.58
C LEU A 628 11.30 -20.17 -13.74
N LYS A 629 12.32 -19.31 -13.69
CA LYS A 629 13.25 -19.08 -14.81
C LYS A 629 14.55 -19.89 -14.73
N LYS A 630 14.49 -21.12 -14.20
CA LYS A 630 15.70 -21.94 -13.95
C LYS A 630 16.59 -22.18 -15.18
N GLN A 631 16.01 -22.23 -16.39
CA GLN A 631 16.76 -22.50 -17.64
C GLN A 631 17.42 -21.26 -18.24
N GLU A 632 16.79 -20.09 -18.12
CA GLU A 632 17.32 -18.82 -18.65
C GLU A 632 18.26 -18.12 -17.67
N GLY A 633 18.26 -18.57 -16.42
CA GLY A 633 18.86 -17.91 -15.28
C GLY A 633 17.94 -16.83 -14.70
N THR A 634 18.08 -16.56 -13.40
CA THR A 634 17.20 -15.63 -12.70
C THR A 634 17.91 -14.88 -11.58
N TRP A 635 17.51 -13.63 -11.37
CA TRP A 635 18.00 -12.81 -10.27
C TRP A 635 17.15 -13.06 -9.02
N VAL A 636 17.80 -13.44 -7.93
CA VAL A 636 17.19 -13.61 -6.61
C VAL A 636 17.67 -12.51 -5.67
N VAL A 637 16.76 -11.96 -4.87
CA VAL A 637 17.06 -11.03 -3.78
C VAL A 637 16.65 -11.66 -2.47
N ARG A 638 17.58 -11.69 -1.53
CA ARG A 638 17.36 -12.07 -0.14
C ARG A 638 17.50 -10.83 0.75
N ASN A 639 16.50 -10.59 1.57
CA ASN A 639 16.51 -9.56 2.62
C ASN A 639 16.42 -10.23 3.99
N ALA A 640 17.32 -9.88 4.90
CA ALA A 640 17.23 -10.26 6.30
C ALA A 640 17.24 -9.00 7.17
N ALA A 641 16.43 -8.97 8.22
CA ALA A 641 16.37 -7.87 9.17
C ALA A 641 16.16 -8.35 10.60
N LEU A 642 16.95 -7.83 11.53
CA LEU A 642 16.70 -7.90 12.96
C LEU A 642 16.11 -6.59 13.42
N THR A 643 14.86 -6.63 13.85
CA THR A 643 14.14 -5.46 14.34
C THR A 643 14.00 -5.56 15.85
N ASP A 644 14.50 -4.56 16.57
CA ASP A 644 14.16 -4.36 17.97
C ASP A 644 12.87 -3.51 18.01
N PRO A 645 11.73 -4.10 18.41
CA PRO A 645 10.46 -3.39 18.41
C PRO A 645 10.38 -2.30 19.50
N GLU A 646 11.25 -2.32 20.51
CA GLU A 646 11.22 -1.39 21.64
C GLU A 646 12.04 -0.12 21.35
N VAL A 647 13.23 -0.25 20.75
CA VAL A 647 14.15 0.90 20.54
C VAL A 647 14.16 1.49 19.11
N ASP A 648 13.25 1.07 18.23
CA ASP A 648 13.16 1.58 16.84
C ASP A 648 14.41 1.29 15.99
N GLN A 649 15.12 0.21 16.30
CA GLN A 649 16.38 -0.11 15.63
C GLN A 649 16.24 -1.35 14.75
N THR A 650 16.69 -1.23 13.50
CA THR A 650 16.69 -2.35 12.56
C THR A 650 18.08 -2.54 11.95
N TYR A 651 18.64 -3.73 12.15
CA TYR A 651 19.86 -4.18 11.49
C TYR A 651 19.46 -5.00 10.26
N ARG A 652 19.93 -4.62 9.07
CA ARG A 652 19.45 -5.20 7.80
C ARG A 652 20.62 -5.62 6.93
N ASP A 653 20.39 -6.68 6.16
CA ASP A 653 21.27 -7.11 5.08
C ASP A 653 20.43 -7.45 3.84
N GLU A 654 20.94 -7.04 2.67
CA GLU A 654 20.35 -7.36 1.38
C GLU A 654 21.43 -7.92 0.46
N ARG A 655 21.15 -9.07 -0.15
CA ARG A 655 22.00 -9.64 -1.20
C ARG A 655 21.18 -9.95 -2.43
N LYS A 656 21.62 -9.42 -3.56
CA LYS A 656 21.13 -9.76 -4.90
C LYS A 656 22.14 -10.64 -5.60
N PHE A 657 21.72 -11.79 -6.10
CA PHE A 657 22.60 -12.75 -6.78
C PHE A 657 21.88 -13.38 -7.97
N PHE A 658 22.65 -13.79 -8.98
CA PHE A 658 22.13 -14.40 -10.21
C PHE A 658 22.34 -15.91 -10.16
N LEU A 659 21.30 -16.67 -10.50
CA LEU A 659 21.31 -18.13 -10.55
C LEU A 659 21.11 -18.55 -11.99
N ASP A 660 22.15 -19.05 -12.64
CA ASP A 660 22.08 -19.62 -13.99
C ASP A 660 22.21 -21.14 -13.97
N GLU A 661 22.08 -21.78 -15.14
CA GLU A 661 22.20 -23.22 -15.26
C GLU A 661 23.57 -23.73 -14.81
N THR A 662 24.64 -22.95 -14.98
CA THR A 662 26.00 -23.32 -14.57
C THR A 662 26.13 -23.33 -13.04
N PHE A 663 25.62 -22.30 -12.37
CA PHE A 663 25.58 -22.19 -10.92
C PHE A 663 24.69 -23.28 -10.32
N LEU A 664 23.52 -23.53 -10.92
CA LEU A 664 22.63 -24.61 -10.52
C LEU A 664 23.34 -25.97 -10.66
N GLN A 665 24.01 -26.24 -11.79
CA GLN A 665 24.77 -27.48 -11.97
C GLN A 665 25.97 -27.61 -11.00
N ALA A 666 26.65 -26.51 -10.67
CA ALA A 666 27.75 -26.50 -9.69
C ALA A 666 27.25 -26.71 -8.24
N SER A 667 26.06 -26.19 -7.91
CA SER A 667 25.40 -26.45 -6.62
C SER A 667 24.85 -27.89 -6.49
N VAL A 668 24.85 -28.65 -7.59
CA VAL A 668 24.18 -29.95 -7.78
C VAL A 668 25.16 -31.13 -7.82
N ASP A 669 26.35 -31.06 -7.20
CA ASP A 669 27.29 -32.21 -7.19
C ASP A 669 26.57 -33.55 -6.87
N THR A 670 26.33 -34.32 -7.94
CA THR A 670 25.33 -35.40 -7.97
C THR A 670 25.76 -36.64 -7.19
N SER A 671 26.93 -36.60 -6.55
CA SER A 671 27.48 -37.67 -5.72
C SER A 671 26.81 -37.80 -4.33
N ARG A 672 26.03 -36.81 -3.87
CA ARG A 672 25.40 -36.81 -2.53
C ARG A 672 23.89 -36.52 -2.51
N GLY A 673 23.10 -37.09 -3.42
CA GLY A 673 21.67 -37.49 -3.26
C GLY A 673 20.55 -36.49 -2.84
N TRP A 674 20.82 -35.39 -2.16
CA TRP A 674 19.84 -34.45 -1.58
C TRP A 674 20.24 -32.97 -1.74
N GLN A 675 21.28 -32.72 -2.55
CA GLN A 675 21.97 -31.44 -2.75
C GLN A 675 21.28 -30.45 -3.71
N ASN A 676 20.00 -30.63 -4.04
CA ASN A 676 19.35 -29.70 -4.96
C ASN A 676 18.84 -28.45 -4.23
N LEU A 677 19.73 -27.76 -3.51
CA LEU A 677 19.48 -26.47 -2.86
C LEU A 677 20.57 -25.49 -3.21
N VAL A 678 20.15 -24.31 -3.65
CA VAL A 678 21.00 -23.13 -3.70
C VAL A 678 21.18 -22.64 -2.27
N LEU A 679 22.36 -22.90 -1.71
CA LEU A 679 22.73 -22.46 -0.38
C LEU A 679 23.27 -21.04 -0.41
N ASP A 680 22.92 -20.28 0.61
CA ASP A 680 23.35 -18.90 0.80
C ASP A 680 23.46 -18.61 2.30
N MET A 681 24.32 -17.67 2.66
CA MET A 681 24.51 -17.22 4.05
C MET A 681 24.50 -15.70 4.12
N THR A 682 23.93 -15.20 5.20
CA THR A 682 24.14 -13.82 5.66
C THR A 682 24.44 -13.78 7.13
N ALA A 683 25.16 -12.74 7.53
CA ALA A 683 25.45 -12.47 8.91
C ALA A 683 25.04 -11.04 9.27
N ILE A 684 24.29 -10.88 10.36
CA ILE A 684 23.90 -9.60 10.92
C ILE A 684 24.55 -9.46 12.29
N GLU A 685 25.33 -8.38 12.50
CA GLU A 685 25.91 -8.05 13.81
C GLU A 685 25.07 -6.99 14.52
N ALA A 686 24.50 -7.36 15.67
CA ALA A 686 23.68 -6.51 16.50
C ALA A 686 24.05 -6.66 17.99
N PRO A 687 23.77 -5.67 18.85
CA PRO A 687 23.91 -5.81 20.29
C PRO A 687 23.11 -7.00 20.83
N PRO A 688 23.56 -7.64 21.93
CA PRO A 688 22.77 -8.64 22.63
C PRO A 688 21.39 -8.10 22.99
N GLY A 689 20.35 -8.94 22.87
CA GLY A 689 18.97 -8.50 23.07
C GLY A 689 17.93 -9.40 22.39
N THR A 690 16.67 -9.00 22.45
CA THR A 690 15.55 -9.72 21.82
C THR A 690 15.10 -9.00 20.57
N TYR A 691 15.02 -9.72 19.46
CA TYR A 691 14.70 -9.15 18.15
C TYR A 691 13.61 -9.96 17.45
N GLU A 692 12.90 -9.32 16.52
CA GLU A 692 12.15 -10.01 15.49
C GLU A 692 13.01 -10.13 14.22
N LEU A 693 13.31 -11.36 13.83
CA LEU A 693 13.91 -11.68 12.54
C LEU A 693 12.82 -11.69 11.47
N GLY A 694 12.98 -10.85 10.45
CA GLY A 694 12.29 -10.96 9.17
C GLY A 694 13.25 -11.48 8.10
N LEU A 695 12.83 -12.47 7.32
CA LEU A 695 13.62 -13.04 6.22
C LEU A 695 12.74 -13.16 4.97
N ARG A 696 13.12 -12.50 3.88
CA ARG A 696 12.41 -12.53 2.60
C ARG A 696 13.34 -13.00 1.48
N VAL A 697 12.85 -13.93 0.66
CA VAL A 697 13.50 -14.32 -0.60
C VAL A 697 12.52 -14.07 -1.72
N ARG A 698 12.98 -13.40 -2.79
CA ARG A 698 12.18 -13.06 -3.96
C ARG A 698 12.94 -13.29 -5.26
N GLU A 699 12.27 -13.85 -6.24
CA GLU A 699 12.72 -13.89 -7.63
C GLU A 699 12.36 -12.56 -8.30
N THR A 700 13.36 -11.79 -8.75
CA THR A 700 13.16 -10.36 -9.02
C THR A 700 12.31 -10.05 -10.25
N GLU A 701 12.35 -10.93 -11.25
CA GLU A 701 11.64 -10.80 -12.53
C GLU A 701 10.25 -11.42 -12.51
N THR A 702 9.87 -12.05 -11.39
CA THR A 702 8.56 -12.65 -11.20
C THR A 702 7.94 -12.06 -9.93
N ARG A 703 6.69 -12.47 -9.64
CA ARG A 703 6.03 -12.14 -8.38
C ARG A 703 6.22 -13.24 -7.32
N ARG A 704 7.25 -14.09 -7.47
CA ARG A 704 7.51 -15.19 -6.55
C ARG A 704 8.33 -14.74 -5.36
N PHE A 705 7.77 -14.85 -4.17
CA PHE A 705 8.51 -14.59 -2.94
C PHE A 705 7.94 -15.40 -1.77
N GLN A 706 8.69 -15.40 -0.67
CA GLN A 706 8.23 -15.89 0.63
C GLN A 706 8.87 -15.06 1.74
N ILE A 707 8.17 -14.95 2.86
CA ILE A 707 8.62 -14.23 4.05
C ILE A 707 8.50 -15.15 5.27
N TYR A 708 9.58 -15.29 6.04
CA TYR A 708 9.57 -15.89 7.36
C TYR A 708 9.76 -14.83 8.44
N ARG A 709 9.15 -15.08 9.61
CA ARG A 709 9.31 -14.28 10.81
C ARG A 709 9.56 -15.18 12.01
N GLN A 710 10.49 -14.78 12.87
CA GLN A 710 10.83 -15.51 14.09
C GLN A 710 11.34 -14.54 15.16
N GLN A 711 10.90 -14.70 16.40
CA GLN A 711 11.54 -14.02 17.53
C GLN A 711 12.88 -14.71 17.82
N ILE A 712 13.95 -13.93 17.91
CA ILE A 712 15.30 -14.41 18.17
C ILE A 712 15.94 -13.67 19.33
N ILE A 713 16.69 -14.40 20.15
CA ILE A 713 17.44 -13.84 21.28
C ILE A 713 18.90 -13.89 20.89
N LEU A 714 19.55 -12.74 20.85
CA LEU A 714 20.99 -12.63 20.68
C LEU A 714 21.62 -12.60 22.07
N GLU A 715 22.34 -13.66 22.40
CA GLU A 715 23.03 -13.78 23.69
C GLU A 715 24.21 -12.81 23.80
N ASP A 716 24.59 -12.46 25.02
CA ASP A 716 25.76 -11.64 25.28
C ASP A 716 27.01 -12.52 25.40
N TYR A 717 27.83 -12.51 24.35
CA TYR A 717 29.12 -13.18 24.30
C TYR A 717 30.29 -12.28 24.74
N SER A 718 30.03 -11.09 25.27
CA SER A 718 31.06 -10.15 25.74
C SER A 718 31.36 -10.27 27.23
N THR A 719 30.52 -10.98 27.98
CA THR A 719 30.76 -11.25 29.40
C THR A 719 32.01 -12.11 29.56
N ALA A 720 32.77 -11.90 30.65
CA ALA A 720 33.98 -12.66 30.93
C ALA A 720 33.72 -14.11 31.40
N ASP A 721 32.46 -14.52 31.44
CA ASP A 721 32.04 -15.85 31.87
C ASP A 721 32.17 -16.87 30.73
N LEU A 722 32.37 -18.13 31.08
CA LEU A 722 32.40 -19.25 30.14
C LEU A 722 31.10 -19.27 29.33
N ASN A 723 31.21 -19.25 27.99
CA ASN A 723 30.05 -19.16 27.10
C ASN A 723 30.21 -20.08 25.86
N LEU A 724 29.09 -20.39 25.20
CA LEU A 724 29.03 -21.20 23.98
C LEU A 724 28.21 -20.49 22.92
N SER A 725 28.68 -20.53 21.66
CA SER A 725 27.84 -20.16 20.52
C SER A 725 26.62 -21.09 20.42
N ASP A 726 25.68 -20.74 19.54
CA ASP A 726 24.72 -21.74 19.07
C ASP A 726 25.42 -22.90 18.39
N ILE A 727 24.74 -24.06 18.38
CA ILE A 727 25.20 -25.26 17.70
C ILE A 727 24.76 -25.16 16.23
N GLU A 728 25.73 -24.96 15.34
CA GLU A 728 25.54 -25.02 13.90
C GLU A 728 25.51 -26.48 13.43
N LEU A 729 24.43 -26.82 12.73
CA LEU A 729 24.29 -28.11 12.08
C LEU A 729 24.81 -28.01 10.64
N ALA A 730 25.64 -28.97 10.25
CA ALA A 730 26.31 -28.97 8.95
C ALA A 730 26.20 -30.32 8.24
N TRP A 731 26.18 -30.26 6.91
CA TRP A 731 26.29 -31.42 6.03
C TRP A 731 27.70 -32.00 6.00
N SER A 732 28.72 -31.14 6.14
CA SER A 732 30.12 -31.54 6.20
C SER A 732 30.98 -30.43 6.78
N ILE A 733 32.09 -30.83 7.41
CA ILE A 733 33.16 -29.93 7.87
C ILE A 733 34.47 -30.46 7.28
N SER A 734 35.27 -29.60 6.64
CA SER A 734 36.57 -29.96 6.08
C SER A 734 37.61 -28.86 6.25
N ASP A 735 38.88 -29.25 6.36
CA ASP A 735 40.02 -28.33 6.39
C ASP A 735 40.40 -27.85 4.97
N GLU A 736 39.87 -28.52 3.94
CA GLU A 736 40.00 -28.11 2.55
C GLU A 736 38.87 -27.13 2.20
N PRO A 737 39.20 -25.92 1.71
CA PRO A 737 38.21 -24.95 1.29
C PRO A 737 37.47 -25.46 0.05
N LEU A 738 36.15 -25.61 0.16
CA LEU A 738 35.27 -25.65 -1.02
C LEU A 738 35.32 -24.26 -1.67
N SER A 739 35.41 -24.20 -2.99
CA SER A 739 35.56 -22.91 -3.69
C SER A 739 34.39 -21.96 -3.39
N GLU A 740 34.74 -20.69 -3.16
CA GLU A 740 33.93 -19.55 -2.68
C GLU A 740 33.89 -19.37 -1.15
N ASP A 741 34.43 -18.22 -0.69
CA ASP A 741 34.74 -17.83 0.70
C ASP A 741 33.54 -17.77 1.69
N VAL A 742 32.33 -18.10 1.28
CA VAL A 742 31.10 -17.76 2.01
C VAL A 742 30.85 -18.68 3.23
N PHE A 743 31.41 -19.90 3.24
CA PHE A 743 31.17 -20.90 4.29
C PHE A 743 32.44 -21.27 5.09
N ILE A 744 33.40 -20.35 5.15
CA ILE A 744 34.66 -20.55 5.88
C ILE A 744 34.56 -19.93 7.28
N LYS A 745 34.80 -20.74 8.31
CA LYS A 745 34.85 -20.31 9.72
C LYS A 745 36.13 -20.80 10.38
N GLN A 746 36.93 -19.87 10.90
CA GLN A 746 38.16 -20.19 11.62
C GLN A 746 39.09 -21.16 10.83
N GLY A 747 39.11 -21.04 9.50
CA GLY A 747 39.89 -21.91 8.60
C GLY A 747 39.22 -23.24 8.22
N LEU A 748 38.03 -23.54 8.73
CA LEU A 748 37.23 -24.71 8.36
C LEU A 748 36.19 -24.34 7.32
N SER A 749 36.01 -25.19 6.31
CA SER A 749 34.90 -25.15 5.37
C SER A 749 33.72 -25.90 5.97
N ILE A 750 32.66 -25.17 6.35
CA ILE A 750 31.49 -25.71 7.04
C ILE A 750 30.28 -25.59 6.12
N MET A 751 29.86 -26.69 5.51
CA MET A 751 28.70 -26.70 4.64
C MET A 751 27.42 -26.73 5.48
N PRO A 752 26.67 -25.62 5.61
CA PRO A 752 25.64 -25.51 6.62
C PRO A 752 24.38 -26.28 6.22
N MET A 753 23.66 -26.77 7.21
CA MET A 753 22.35 -27.36 7.03
C MET A 753 21.27 -26.28 7.11
N SER A 754 20.65 -25.94 5.97
CA SER A 754 19.54 -24.97 5.90
C SER A 754 18.15 -25.61 6.05
N VAL A 755 18.07 -26.95 6.09
CA VAL A 755 16.83 -27.72 6.28
C VAL A 755 16.77 -28.34 7.68
N TRP A 756 15.59 -28.86 8.04
CA TRP A 756 15.31 -29.31 9.40
C TRP A 756 15.58 -30.80 9.65
N ALA A 757 15.90 -31.59 8.61
CA ALA A 757 16.10 -33.03 8.76
C ALA A 757 17.24 -33.61 7.92
N PHE A 758 17.95 -34.56 8.51
CA PHE A 758 18.98 -35.38 7.86
C PHE A 758 18.37 -36.69 7.35
N PRO A 759 18.86 -37.23 6.22
CA PRO A 759 18.59 -38.61 5.83
C PRO A 759 19.17 -39.59 6.85
N GLU A 760 18.48 -40.71 7.10
CA GLU A 760 18.88 -41.73 8.10
C GLU A 760 20.33 -42.24 7.98
N LYS A 761 20.89 -42.24 6.77
CA LYS A 761 22.24 -42.76 6.49
C LYS A 761 23.29 -41.68 6.23
N HIS A 762 22.91 -40.41 6.34
CA HIS A 762 23.85 -39.30 6.14
C HIS A 762 24.46 -38.91 7.50
N PRO A 763 25.78 -38.71 7.61
CA PRO A 763 26.37 -38.18 8.83
C PRO A 763 25.87 -36.75 9.10
N ALA A 764 25.71 -36.40 10.37
CA ALA A 764 25.45 -35.04 10.79
C ALA A 764 26.69 -34.46 11.48
N PHE A 765 27.01 -33.21 11.17
CA PHE A 765 28.12 -32.51 11.80
C PHE A 765 27.58 -31.42 12.72
N LEU A 766 28.13 -31.31 13.91
CA LEU A 766 27.87 -30.21 14.83
C LEU A 766 29.10 -29.33 14.91
N TYR A 767 28.93 -28.02 14.76
CA TYR A 767 29.98 -27.01 14.98
C TYR A 767 29.52 -26.03 16.06
N PHE A 768 30.44 -25.62 16.93
CA PHE A 768 30.22 -24.55 17.90
C PHE A 768 31.56 -23.97 18.38
N GLU A 769 31.49 -22.74 18.89
CA GLU A 769 32.61 -22.01 19.47
C GLU A 769 32.45 -21.93 20.99
N ILE A 770 33.58 -21.96 21.70
CA ILE A 770 33.70 -21.88 23.15
C ILE A 770 34.43 -20.58 23.48
N TYR A 771 33.91 -19.79 24.42
CA TYR A 771 34.47 -18.49 24.77
C TYR A 771 34.84 -18.40 26.25
N HIS A 772 35.92 -17.68 26.55
CA HIS A 772 36.38 -17.33 27.91
C HIS A 772 36.74 -18.54 28.81
N LEU A 773 37.40 -19.55 28.25
CA LEU A 773 38.02 -20.63 29.03
C LEU A 773 39.11 -20.10 29.96
N SER A 774 39.16 -20.63 31.18
CA SER A 774 40.19 -20.29 32.16
C SER A 774 41.51 -20.98 31.84
N ARG A 775 42.61 -20.26 32.08
CA ARG A 775 43.97 -20.79 31.93
C ARG A 775 44.50 -21.29 33.26
N ASP A 776 45.19 -22.41 33.23
CA ASP A 776 45.94 -22.93 34.36
C ASP A 776 47.23 -22.14 34.62
N GLU A 777 48.01 -22.57 35.62
CA GLU A 777 49.29 -21.96 35.99
C GLU A 777 50.34 -22.00 34.85
N PHE A 778 50.15 -22.86 33.84
CA PHE A 778 51.03 -23.01 32.67
C PHE A 778 50.50 -22.28 31.42
N GLY A 779 49.37 -21.56 31.54
CA GLY A 779 48.74 -20.85 30.45
C GLY A 779 47.94 -21.72 29.48
N GLN A 780 47.67 -22.99 29.84
CA GLN A 780 46.86 -23.93 29.06
C GLN A 780 45.40 -23.92 29.51
N THR A 781 44.48 -24.21 28.60
CA THR A 781 43.06 -24.39 28.92
C THR A 781 42.75 -25.88 28.99
N HIS A 782 41.97 -26.30 29.98
CA HIS A 782 41.51 -27.68 30.14
C HIS A 782 39.99 -27.69 30.24
N TYR A 783 39.34 -28.42 29.35
CA TYR A 783 37.87 -28.47 29.34
C TYR A 783 37.37 -29.83 28.88
N ARG A 784 36.14 -30.12 29.29
CA ARG A 784 35.42 -31.33 28.95
C ARG A 784 34.19 -30.99 28.14
N VAL A 785 33.99 -31.70 27.04
CA VAL A 785 32.81 -31.57 26.20
C VAL A 785 31.99 -32.85 26.28
N THR A 786 30.71 -32.72 26.61
CA THR A 786 29.75 -33.82 26.64
C THR A 786 28.64 -33.57 25.63
N TYR A 787 28.42 -34.54 24.75
CA TYR A 787 27.36 -34.57 23.75
C TYR A 787 26.28 -35.54 24.20
N ASP A 788 25.07 -35.07 24.46
CA ASP A 788 23.91 -35.90 24.81
C ASP A 788 22.87 -35.81 23.66
N ILE A 789 22.64 -36.93 22.97
CA ILE A 789 21.77 -37.00 21.80
C ILE A 789 20.57 -37.88 22.15
N GLN A 790 19.36 -37.32 22.08
CA GLN A 790 18.13 -37.99 22.50
C GLN A 790 17.08 -37.97 21.38
N SER A 791 16.31 -39.05 21.25
CA SER A 791 15.12 -39.07 20.38
C SER A 791 13.88 -38.64 21.16
N LYS A 792 13.07 -37.76 20.57
CA LYS A 792 11.82 -37.26 21.17
C LYS A 792 10.66 -38.25 21.02
N ASP A 793 10.65 -39.02 19.94
CA ASP A 793 9.46 -39.79 19.52
C ASP A 793 9.56 -41.31 19.73
N GLN A 794 10.77 -41.87 19.89
CA GLN A 794 10.97 -43.32 19.99
C GLN A 794 12.04 -43.73 21.03
N LYS A 795 12.01 -45.02 21.43
CA LYS A 795 13.16 -45.68 22.08
C LYS A 795 14.30 -45.80 21.06
N SER A 796 15.05 -44.71 20.87
CA SER A 796 16.22 -44.66 20.00
C SER A 796 17.26 -45.71 20.44
N ARG A 797 17.68 -46.54 19.48
CA ARG A 797 18.79 -47.48 19.62
C ARG A 797 19.73 -47.31 18.42
N GLY A 798 20.54 -46.25 18.37
CA GLY A 798 21.62 -46.28 17.40
C GLY A 798 22.37 -45.02 16.99
N ALA A 799 22.04 -43.80 17.45
CA ALA A 799 22.91 -42.65 17.13
C ALA A 799 24.31 -42.90 17.71
N ARG A 800 25.35 -42.91 16.87
CA ARG A 800 26.73 -43.19 17.29
C ARG A 800 27.62 -42.02 16.92
N VAL A 801 28.31 -41.43 17.88
CA VAL A 801 29.40 -40.48 17.59
C VAL A 801 30.54 -41.24 16.92
N LEU A 802 30.97 -40.80 15.74
CA LEU A 802 32.03 -41.46 14.95
C LEU A 802 33.40 -40.85 15.21
N ALA A 803 33.45 -39.53 15.30
CA ALA A 803 34.67 -38.77 15.47
C ALA A 803 34.37 -37.44 16.17
N GLY A 804 35.24 -37.04 17.08
CA GLY A 804 35.20 -35.77 17.78
C GLY A 804 36.61 -35.37 18.20
N LEU A 805 36.83 -34.07 18.40
CA LEU A 805 38.13 -33.56 18.84
C LEU A 805 38.40 -33.95 20.32
N GLY A 806 39.63 -34.38 20.63
CA GLY A 806 40.07 -34.68 22.01
C GLY A 806 40.20 -36.15 22.38
N ARG A 807 40.48 -36.40 23.67
CA ARG A 807 40.61 -37.76 24.23
C ARG A 807 39.25 -38.25 24.70
N LEU A 808 38.73 -39.31 24.06
CA LEU A 808 37.49 -39.98 24.48
C LEU A 808 37.63 -40.54 25.90
N LEU A 809 36.73 -40.12 26.79
CA LEU A 809 36.69 -40.60 28.18
C LEU A 809 35.67 -41.72 28.38
N GLY A 810 34.52 -41.63 27.72
CA GLY A 810 33.42 -42.54 27.95
C GLY A 810 32.29 -42.38 26.96
N LYS A 811 31.56 -43.48 26.75
CA LYS A 811 30.33 -43.55 25.97
C LYS A 811 29.28 -44.27 26.81
N GLU A 812 28.13 -43.63 27.02
CA GLU A 812 27.00 -44.20 27.75
C GLU A 812 25.80 -44.31 26.81
N GLU A 813 25.31 -45.54 26.57
CA GLU A 813 24.10 -45.78 25.78
C GLU A 813 22.88 -45.88 26.72
N ARG A 814 21.87 -45.02 26.51
CA ARG A 814 20.62 -44.98 27.27
C ARG A 814 19.44 -45.46 26.41
N GLN A 815 18.29 -45.75 27.03
CA GLN A 815 17.11 -46.26 26.30
C GLN A 815 16.55 -45.32 25.22
N GLN A 816 16.88 -44.03 25.25
CA GLN A 816 16.38 -43.00 24.33
C GLN A 816 17.51 -42.15 23.72
N GLY A 817 18.79 -42.50 23.91
CA GLY A 817 19.88 -41.63 23.48
C GLY A 817 21.29 -42.16 23.76
N VAL A 818 22.29 -41.40 23.32
CA VAL A 818 23.72 -41.67 23.55
C VAL A 818 24.40 -40.44 24.10
N SER A 819 25.20 -40.63 25.15
CA SER A 819 26.06 -39.59 25.72
C SER A 819 27.52 -39.93 25.48
N VAL A 820 28.30 -38.96 24.99
CA VAL A 820 29.73 -39.11 24.70
C VAL A 820 30.52 -37.94 25.25
N THR A 821 31.63 -38.24 25.92
CA THR A 821 32.44 -37.24 26.63
C THR A 821 33.90 -37.27 26.17
N TYR A 822 34.43 -36.08 25.89
CA TYR A 822 35.82 -35.85 25.48
C TYR A 822 36.48 -34.83 26.42
N ASP A 823 37.72 -35.11 26.83
CA ASP A 823 38.58 -34.11 27.44
C ASP A 823 39.48 -33.47 26.37
N GLN A 824 39.66 -32.15 26.45
CA GLN A 824 40.49 -31.38 25.55
C GLN A 824 41.44 -30.46 26.31
N THR A 825 42.55 -30.11 25.66
CA THR A 825 43.54 -29.17 26.17
C THR A 825 43.93 -28.22 25.05
N GLY A 826 43.90 -26.92 25.33
CA GLY A 826 44.17 -25.86 24.38
C GLY A 826 45.15 -24.82 24.92
N ASN A 827 45.47 -23.83 24.10
CA ASN A 827 46.34 -22.69 24.44
C ASN A 827 45.66 -21.32 24.25
N THR A 828 44.39 -21.33 23.86
CA THR A 828 43.55 -20.14 23.68
C THR A 828 42.38 -20.16 24.67
N THR A 829 41.90 -18.97 25.05
CA THR A 829 40.70 -18.83 25.89
C THR A 829 39.42 -19.01 25.08
N ASP A 830 39.48 -18.69 23.78
CA ASP A 830 38.39 -18.91 22.84
C ASP A 830 38.82 -20.05 21.91
N GLY A 831 37.96 -21.03 21.70
CA GLY A 831 38.24 -22.24 20.93
C GLY A 831 37.06 -22.66 20.07
N LEU A 832 37.26 -23.65 19.23
CA LEU A 832 36.20 -24.27 18.43
C LEU A 832 36.15 -25.76 18.70
N SER A 833 34.98 -26.37 18.50
CA SER A 833 34.83 -27.81 18.55
C SER A 833 33.81 -28.27 17.52
N TYR A 834 34.04 -29.46 16.96
CA TYR A 834 33.06 -30.13 16.12
C TYR A 834 33.05 -31.63 16.37
N VAL A 835 31.94 -32.27 16.00
CA VAL A 835 31.75 -33.72 16.12
C VAL A 835 30.96 -34.24 14.93
N GLU A 836 31.34 -35.42 14.44
CA GLU A 836 30.63 -36.17 13.42
C GLU A 836 29.75 -37.24 14.08
N LEU A 837 28.47 -37.23 13.73
CA LEU A 837 27.45 -38.14 14.20
C LEU A 837 27.05 -39.12 13.09
N ASN A 838 27.17 -40.42 13.35
CA ASN A 838 26.48 -41.43 12.58
C ASN A 838 25.01 -41.49 13.00
N LEU A 839 24.14 -41.28 12.03
CA LEU A 839 22.69 -41.38 12.23
C LEU A 839 22.14 -42.78 11.91
N ASP A 840 22.97 -43.71 11.42
CA ASP A 840 22.55 -45.07 11.10
C ASP A 840 22.01 -45.80 12.34
N GLY A 841 20.72 -46.17 12.30
CA GLY A 841 20.02 -46.79 13.42
C GLY A 841 19.53 -45.81 14.50
N ALA A 842 19.70 -44.49 14.36
CA ALA A 842 19.20 -43.50 15.31
C ALA A 842 17.66 -43.42 15.38
N GLY A 843 16.97 -44.07 14.43
CA GLY A 843 15.52 -44.07 14.30
C GLY A 843 15.00 -42.80 13.63
N LYS A 844 13.91 -42.89 12.88
CA LYS A 844 13.23 -41.72 12.30
C LYS A 844 12.48 -40.96 13.38
N GLY A 845 12.38 -39.65 13.23
CA GLY A 845 11.70 -38.78 14.20
C GLY A 845 12.52 -37.54 14.49
N ASP A 846 12.14 -36.80 15.51
CA ASP A 846 12.88 -35.62 15.94
C ASP A 846 13.87 -35.96 17.05
N HIS A 847 15.06 -35.37 16.98
CA HIS A 847 16.17 -35.58 17.89
C HIS A 847 16.59 -34.25 18.51
N GLU A 848 17.00 -34.31 19.77
CA GLU A 848 17.63 -33.20 20.49
C GLU A 848 19.09 -33.52 20.73
N VAL A 849 19.94 -32.52 20.52
CA VAL A 849 21.34 -32.56 20.91
C VAL A 849 21.57 -31.52 21.97
N GLN A 850 22.18 -31.94 23.07
CA GLN A 850 22.68 -31.07 24.11
C GLN A 850 24.22 -31.17 24.14
N VAL A 851 24.87 -30.02 24.04
CA VAL A 851 26.32 -29.88 24.22
C VAL A 851 26.55 -29.22 25.56
N THR A 852 27.35 -29.84 26.42
CA THR A 852 27.77 -29.27 27.71
C THR A 852 29.28 -29.15 27.73
N VAL A 853 29.78 -27.96 28.02
CA VAL A 853 31.21 -27.69 28.19
C VAL A 853 31.47 -27.35 29.66
N GLU A 854 32.36 -28.10 30.28
CA GLU A 854 32.86 -27.89 31.64
C GLU A 854 34.31 -27.39 31.54
N ASP A 855 34.58 -26.18 32.02
CA ASP A 855 35.93 -25.67 32.21
C ASP A 855 36.53 -26.34 33.46
N LEU A 856 37.51 -27.21 33.26
CA LEU A 856 38.09 -28.03 34.33
C LEU A 856 39.02 -27.23 35.25
N VAL A 857 39.38 -26.01 34.86
CA VAL A 857 40.20 -25.10 35.68
C VAL A 857 39.31 -24.31 36.63
N SER A 858 38.20 -23.74 36.15
CA SER A 858 37.27 -22.96 36.98
C SER A 858 36.17 -23.81 37.65
N GLY A 859 35.87 -24.98 37.12
CA GLY A 859 34.74 -25.84 37.52
C GLY A 859 33.38 -25.34 37.03
N VAL A 860 33.34 -24.30 36.20
CA VAL A 860 32.10 -23.76 35.62
C VAL A 860 31.68 -24.59 34.41
N GLN A 861 30.37 -24.76 34.23
CA GLN A 861 29.81 -25.44 33.06
C GLN A 861 28.76 -24.59 32.36
N VAL A 862 28.65 -24.77 31.05
CA VAL A 862 27.66 -24.12 30.19
C VAL A 862 27.08 -25.14 29.22
N THR A 863 25.81 -24.97 28.87
CA THR A 863 25.07 -25.93 28.05
C THR A 863 24.30 -25.23 26.94
N LYS A 864 24.35 -25.81 25.74
CA LYS A 864 23.54 -25.43 24.58
C LYS A 864 22.76 -26.61 24.02
N LYS A 865 21.62 -26.31 23.40
CA LYS A 865 20.74 -27.32 22.80
C LYS A 865 20.34 -26.94 21.39
N THR A 866 20.17 -27.95 20.54
CA THR A 866 19.57 -27.80 19.21
C THR A 866 18.76 -29.05 18.87
N THR A 867 17.91 -28.97 17.86
CA THR A 867 17.08 -30.09 17.41
C THR A 867 17.24 -30.34 15.93
N PHE A 868 17.12 -31.59 15.49
CA PHE A 868 17.05 -31.94 14.07
C PHE A 868 16.16 -33.15 13.87
N GLY A 869 15.55 -33.28 12.69
CA GLY A 869 14.81 -34.47 12.30
C GLY A 869 15.69 -35.50 11.60
N ILE A 870 15.29 -36.76 11.66
CA ILE A 870 15.77 -37.82 10.77
C ILE A 870 14.58 -38.30 9.93
N ARG A 871 14.73 -38.30 8.60
CA ARG A 871 13.65 -38.62 7.65
C ARG A 871 14.04 -39.69 6.63
#